data_AF-A0A524D093-F1
#
_entry.id   AF-A0A524D093-F1
#
_cell.length_a   1.000
_cell.length_b   1.000
_cell.length_c   1.000
_cell.angle_alpha   90.00
_cell.angle_beta   90.00
_cell.angle_gamma   90.00
#
_symmetry.space_group_name_H-M   'P 1'
#
loop_
_entity.id
_entity.type
_entity.pdbx_description
1 polymer ?
#
loop_
_entity_poly.entity_id
_entity_poly.type
_entity_poly.pdbx_seq_one_letter_code
_entity_poly.pdbx_strand_id
1 'polypeptide(L)'
;MSMYDYLYIKFFDDVRKDDVNLVGGKNASLGELLSFGIPVPLGFAVTAKAFDYVFDTNFYTIKEEEVTLRELISRDITRISEELKKDDIRSVEKVDKICANIRYVIEQAKIPDSLADEILDAYRNLVERIGSESTFAVRSSATAEDLPDASFAGQQDTHLNISGEKEILEYILKDMASVFTTRATMYRERAGFDHFDVKLSVGVQEMAGGVGGVKASGVMFTEDPDSGNPNVVTIRGTWGLGELIVQGAEKGDEFLVFKHDPRQLQLIRRELVKKEKMMIFDPEQKVGTIIIPVPKENQKKYCLSDDQVLRLAEYAVKIREHYGRRMDIEWALGNNGKIYIVQARPETVHSQKGDVEEIFYLLEDPLKLTNEGLLIENNGTAIGRRIGYGKVKIIETINDAHLLEEGDILVTEETNPDWTSYMQNLGGVITERGGPTCHAAIVSRELNIASIVGADEIVETMKGQQREGMDSITIDCSEGEPRIWTKAVEYDFDTIEFSQLPQTDTQVLVNLGIPKGALSSGKYPDGTGLARLEFIINDEIQIHPNALIDYEALLMRVDILKEQRKKIEQIKKSDLYYKDPFSLEIKRLEDTLAKIADLTYGYDDKEEFYVEKLAEGIATIAAGVWKELPDGSIAPCIVRLSDFKTNEYKNLLGGWIYESEENNPMMGFRGASRYVSDDFQNAFILELRAIAKAREMGLTNIIPMVPFCRSPEEAQRVEEIMISEGLVRGRDGLKVFCMAEIPSNIICADIFCKYFDGFSIGSNDLVQLTFGAGRDNEKLLPMANQYNYIANSVAIRRSIQHLIKTAHEEGKKVGICGQAPSDDPEFLRFLVREDIDSISLNFDTYARGRINTWRTEIIESELEDEHKGSAYKFLNECDNLIEKIRIPRGKLRNMARQQLKDIDPELLSCTEQYDNIFKELQDISFEFVKELDKGEITDFAQFYKKYNERIKEFGKEIPTIQRTVRKFGIY
;
A
#
# COMPACT_ATOMS: atom_id res chain seq x y z
N MET A 1 -4.17 -25.57 43.78
CA MET A 1 -4.55 -24.58 44.81
C MET A 1 -3.41 -23.58 44.86
N SER A 2 -3.61 -22.39 44.30
CA SER A 2 -2.60 -21.32 44.25
C SER A 2 -2.23 -20.88 45.67
N MET A 3 -0.93 -20.74 45.96
CA MET A 3 -0.40 -20.50 47.31
C MET A 3 -0.31 -19.01 47.67
N TYR A 4 -0.77 -18.10 46.81
CA TYR A 4 -0.78 -16.66 47.05
C TYR A 4 -2.05 -16.04 46.43
N ASP A 5 -2.93 -15.49 47.26
CA ASP A 5 -4.15 -14.78 46.83
C ASP A 5 -3.83 -13.27 46.86
N TYR A 6 -3.21 -12.77 45.78
CA TYR A 6 -2.83 -11.36 45.65
C TYR A 6 -4.08 -10.48 45.45
N LEU A 7 -4.16 -9.36 46.17
CA LEU A 7 -5.29 -8.43 46.08
C LEU A 7 -5.12 -7.47 44.90
N TYR A 8 -3.88 -7.03 44.65
CA TYR A 8 -3.55 -5.98 43.68
C TYR A 8 -2.78 -6.50 42.46
N ILE A 9 -2.32 -7.75 42.47
CA ILE A 9 -1.48 -8.35 41.43
C ILE A 9 -2.19 -9.50 40.72
N LYS A 10 -1.97 -9.62 39.40
CA LYS A 10 -2.38 -10.77 38.60
C LYS A 10 -1.25 -11.21 37.67
N PHE A 11 -0.85 -12.47 37.72
CA PHE A 11 0.10 -13.02 36.75
C PHE A 11 -0.56 -13.16 35.38
N PHE A 12 0.20 -12.98 34.29
CA PHE A 12 -0.36 -13.07 32.94
C PHE A 12 -1.02 -14.43 32.65
N ASP A 13 -0.56 -15.52 33.26
CA ASP A 13 -1.17 -16.85 33.13
C ASP A 13 -2.64 -16.90 33.61
N ASP A 14 -2.99 -16.03 34.56
CA ASP A 14 -4.31 -15.94 35.19
C ASP A 14 -5.21 -14.85 34.59
N VAL A 15 -4.69 -14.10 33.61
CA VAL A 15 -5.39 -12.97 32.97
C VAL A 15 -6.00 -13.41 31.63
N ARG A 16 -7.22 -12.96 31.34
CA ARG A 16 -7.92 -13.19 30.06
C ARG A 16 -8.41 -11.89 29.45
N LYS A 17 -8.85 -11.95 28.19
CA LYS A 17 -9.39 -10.79 27.45
C LYS A 17 -10.54 -10.06 28.16
N ASP A 18 -11.29 -10.73 29.06
CA ASP A 18 -12.42 -10.12 29.76
C ASP A 18 -11.97 -9.31 31.01
N ASP A 19 -10.69 -9.39 31.39
CA ASP A 19 -10.11 -8.69 32.54
C ASP A 19 -9.64 -7.26 32.22
N VAL A 20 -9.99 -6.69 31.06
CA VAL A 20 -9.55 -5.34 30.60
C VAL A 20 -9.82 -4.26 31.64
N ASN A 21 -10.96 -4.30 32.32
CA ASN A 21 -11.29 -3.32 33.38
C ASN A 21 -10.39 -3.42 34.62
N LEU A 22 -9.71 -4.57 34.81
CA LEU A 22 -8.84 -4.83 35.95
C LEU A 22 -7.37 -4.59 35.62
N VAL A 23 -6.90 -5.01 34.44
CA VAL A 23 -5.48 -5.00 34.07
C VAL A 23 -5.16 -4.19 32.82
N GLY A 24 -6.15 -3.52 32.22
CA GLY A 24 -5.96 -2.79 30.96
C GLY A 24 -5.90 -3.68 29.72
N GLY A 25 -6.02 -3.05 28.54
CA GLY A 25 -6.09 -3.72 27.24
C GLY A 25 -4.87 -4.58 26.91
N LYS A 26 -3.67 -3.99 26.99
CA LYS A 26 -2.40 -4.67 26.69
C LYS A 26 -2.15 -5.90 27.57
N ASN A 27 -2.27 -5.77 28.90
CA ASN A 27 -2.02 -6.90 29.80
C ASN A 27 -3.06 -8.01 29.61
N ALA A 28 -4.34 -7.64 29.37
CA ALA A 28 -5.40 -8.59 29.05
C ALA A 28 -5.08 -9.38 27.77
N SER A 29 -4.62 -8.68 26.73
CA SER A 29 -4.20 -9.30 25.47
C SER A 29 -3.01 -10.25 25.65
N LEU A 30 -1.99 -9.86 26.44
CA LEU A 30 -0.82 -10.71 26.70
C LEU A 30 -1.20 -12.00 27.43
N GLY A 31 -2.06 -11.93 28.45
CA GLY A 31 -2.56 -13.11 29.15
C GLY A 31 -3.41 -14.00 28.24
N GLU A 32 -4.24 -13.40 27.38
CA GLU A 32 -5.04 -14.13 26.39
C GLU A 32 -4.15 -14.89 25.41
N LEU A 33 -3.13 -14.25 24.82
CA LEU A 33 -2.15 -14.88 23.92
C LEU A 33 -1.48 -16.11 24.55
N LEU A 34 -1.05 -15.98 25.80
CA LEU A 34 -0.40 -17.06 26.54
C LEU A 34 -1.34 -18.25 26.74
N SER A 35 -2.64 -17.99 26.95
CA SER A 35 -3.64 -19.03 27.23
C SER A 35 -3.87 -20.03 26.09
N PHE A 36 -3.59 -19.65 24.84
CA PHE A 36 -3.69 -20.53 23.67
C PHE A 36 -2.33 -20.88 23.03
N GLY A 37 -1.23 -20.67 23.75
CA GLY A 37 0.08 -21.21 23.40
C GLY A 37 0.93 -20.33 22.47
N ILE A 38 0.64 -19.03 22.39
CA ILE A 38 1.57 -18.07 21.79
C ILE A 38 2.69 -17.76 22.80
N PRO A 39 3.97 -17.78 22.38
CA PRO A 39 5.07 -17.46 23.30
C PRO A 39 5.04 -15.98 23.68
N VAL A 40 4.69 -15.70 24.93
CA VAL A 40 4.73 -14.36 25.54
C VAL A 40 5.73 -14.40 26.69
N PRO A 41 6.59 -13.38 26.88
CA PRO A 41 7.46 -13.31 28.04
C PRO A 41 6.65 -13.28 29.34
N LEU A 42 7.14 -13.97 30.37
CA LEU A 42 6.43 -14.08 31.65
C LEU A 42 6.31 -12.72 32.33
N GLY A 43 5.24 -12.52 33.09
CA GLY A 43 5.04 -11.26 33.79
C GLY A 43 3.80 -11.24 34.68
N PHE A 44 3.58 -10.10 35.31
CA PHE A 44 2.39 -9.81 36.10
C PHE A 44 1.90 -8.38 35.87
N ALA A 45 0.62 -8.16 36.08
CA ALA A 45 -0.03 -6.86 36.05
C ALA A 45 -0.32 -6.37 37.48
N VAL A 46 0.11 -5.15 37.75
CA VAL A 46 -0.36 -4.31 38.86
C VAL A 46 -1.71 -3.74 38.44
N THR A 47 -2.78 -4.17 39.10
CA THR A 47 -4.17 -3.90 38.68
C THR A 47 -4.57 -2.43 38.83
N ALA A 48 -5.63 -2.02 38.14
CA ALA A 48 -6.25 -0.70 38.27
C ALA A 48 -6.68 -0.36 39.72
N LYS A 49 -6.90 -1.35 40.58
CA LYS A 49 -7.18 -1.13 42.01
C LYS A 49 -5.97 -0.57 42.76
N ALA A 50 -4.75 -0.96 42.36
CA ALA A 50 -3.52 -0.44 42.93
C ALA A 50 -3.35 1.05 42.62
N PHE A 51 -3.73 1.46 41.41
CA PHE A 51 -3.74 2.87 41.01
C PHE A 51 -4.64 3.70 41.92
N ASP A 52 -5.90 3.28 42.13
CA ASP A 52 -6.80 3.95 43.08
C ASP A 52 -6.20 4.01 44.49
N TYR A 53 -5.61 2.90 44.95
CA TYR A 53 -5.04 2.82 46.28
C TYR A 53 -3.89 3.81 46.49
N VAL A 54 -2.99 3.99 45.52
CA VAL A 54 -1.92 5.00 45.58
C VAL A 54 -2.51 6.41 45.64
N PHE A 55 -3.53 6.70 44.83
CA PHE A 55 -4.15 8.03 44.73
C PHE A 55 -4.94 8.42 45.98
N ASP A 56 -5.54 7.45 46.66
CA ASP A 56 -6.43 7.68 47.80
C ASP A 56 -5.69 7.68 49.15
N THR A 57 -4.44 7.22 49.18
CA THR A 57 -3.65 7.08 50.44
C THR A 57 -2.42 7.98 50.54
N ASN A 58 -2.11 8.75 49.49
CA ASN A 58 -1.10 9.80 49.55
C ASN A 58 -1.75 11.14 49.89
N PHE A 59 -1.29 11.78 50.97
CA PHE A 59 -1.85 13.03 51.49
C PHE A 59 -0.85 14.19 51.37
N TYR A 60 -1.35 15.36 50.99
CA TYR A 60 -0.59 16.60 50.84
C TYR A 60 -1.25 17.73 51.62
N THR A 61 -0.45 18.59 52.26
CA THR A 61 -0.96 19.76 52.98
C THR A 61 -0.96 20.99 52.08
N ILE A 62 -2.14 21.55 51.80
CA ILE A 62 -2.30 22.78 51.01
C ILE A 62 -3.15 23.76 51.82
N LYS A 63 -2.60 24.94 52.13
CA LYS A 63 -3.31 26.00 52.87
C LYS A 63 -4.00 25.49 54.16
N GLU A 64 -3.28 24.67 54.94
CA GLU A 64 -3.76 24.07 56.20
C GLU A 64 -4.86 23.00 56.06
N GLU A 65 -5.23 22.61 54.84
CA GLU A 65 -6.09 21.46 54.56
C GLU A 65 -5.26 20.25 54.10
N GLU A 66 -5.61 19.07 54.59
CA GLU A 66 -5.07 17.80 54.12
C GLU A 66 -5.93 17.29 52.97
N VAL A 67 -5.31 17.11 51.80
CA VAL A 67 -5.98 16.62 50.58
C VAL A 67 -5.27 15.40 50.07
N THR A 68 -6.03 14.46 49.50
CA THR A 68 -5.47 13.29 48.81
C THR A 68 -4.78 13.69 47.50
N LEU A 69 -3.92 12.82 46.97
CA LEU A 69 -3.33 12.97 45.65
C LEU A 69 -4.41 13.11 44.56
N ARG A 70 -5.50 12.34 44.67
CA ARG A 70 -6.66 12.44 43.76
C ARG A 70 -7.28 13.85 43.78
N GLU A 71 -7.54 14.40 44.96
CA GLU A 71 -8.14 15.73 45.10
C GLU A 71 -7.21 16.84 44.60
N LEU A 72 -5.89 16.68 44.82
CA LEU A 72 -4.89 17.59 44.29
C LEU A 72 -4.91 17.63 42.76
N ILE A 73 -4.87 16.46 42.12
CA ILE A 73 -4.88 16.35 40.65
C ILE A 73 -6.21 16.83 40.07
N SER A 74 -7.34 16.57 40.75
CA SER A 74 -8.66 17.06 40.32
C SER A 74 -8.71 18.60 40.21
N ARG A 75 -8.03 19.30 41.12
CA ARG A 75 -7.90 20.77 41.08
C ARG A 75 -7.08 21.24 39.87
N ASP A 76 -6.04 20.50 39.50
CA ASP A 76 -5.20 20.82 38.34
C ASP A 76 -5.91 20.48 37.02
N ILE A 77 -6.66 19.37 36.93
CA ILE A 77 -7.53 19.04 35.79
C ILE A 77 -8.54 20.16 35.53
N THR A 78 -9.19 20.68 36.58
CA THR A 78 -10.15 21.79 36.42
C THR A 78 -9.50 23.02 35.76
N ARG A 79 -8.24 23.31 36.09
CA ARG A 79 -7.48 24.40 35.44
C ARG A 79 -7.15 24.08 33.97
N ILE A 80 -6.89 22.81 33.66
CA ILE A 80 -6.69 22.36 32.27
C ILE A 80 -7.96 22.58 31.46
N SER A 81 -9.13 22.15 31.96
CA SER A 81 -10.40 22.34 31.26
C SER A 81 -10.74 23.83 31.05
N GLU A 82 -10.36 24.71 32.00
CA GLU A 82 -10.50 26.16 31.86
C GLU A 82 -9.57 26.78 30.81
N GLU A 83 -8.33 26.30 30.69
CA GLU A 83 -7.39 26.78 29.68
C GLU A 83 -7.76 26.27 28.27
N LEU A 84 -8.18 25.01 28.13
CA LEU A 84 -8.58 24.44 26.83
C LEU A 84 -9.81 25.11 26.22
N LYS A 85 -10.72 25.67 27.03
CA LYS A 85 -11.87 26.46 26.54
C LYS A 85 -11.48 27.74 25.77
N LYS A 86 -10.22 28.17 25.85
CA LYS A 86 -9.74 29.40 25.19
C LYS A 86 -9.35 29.17 23.71
N ASP A 87 -9.23 27.91 23.29
CA ASP A 87 -9.03 27.45 21.90
C ASP A 87 -7.93 28.19 21.12
N ASP A 88 -6.82 28.52 21.78
CA ASP A 88 -5.64 29.12 21.16
C ASP A 88 -4.37 28.28 21.39
N ILE A 89 -3.37 28.42 20.53
CA ILE A 89 -2.12 27.64 20.63
C ILE A 89 -1.35 27.93 21.94
N ARG A 90 -1.55 29.11 22.56
CA ARG A 90 -0.93 29.48 23.85
C ARG A 90 -1.56 28.74 25.04
N SER A 91 -2.78 28.23 24.90
CA SER A 91 -3.43 27.38 25.89
C SER A 91 -2.72 26.03 26.02
N VAL A 92 -2.20 25.48 24.92
CA VAL A 92 -1.48 24.19 24.88
C VAL A 92 -0.21 24.22 25.74
N GLU A 93 0.57 25.31 25.68
CA GLU A 93 1.81 25.47 26.47
C GLU A 93 1.55 25.48 27.98
N LYS A 94 0.45 26.08 28.43
CA LYS A 94 0.08 26.08 29.85
C LYS A 94 -0.41 24.71 30.30
N VAL A 95 -1.20 24.04 29.47
CA VAL A 95 -1.68 22.68 29.75
C VAL A 95 -0.50 21.72 29.90
N ASP A 96 0.52 21.86 29.04
CA ASP A 96 1.75 21.06 29.13
C ASP A 96 2.47 21.23 30.48
N LYS A 97 2.63 22.47 30.96
CA LYS A 97 3.22 22.75 32.28
C LYS A 97 2.43 22.16 33.43
N ILE A 98 1.09 22.22 33.38
CA ILE A 98 0.23 21.64 34.42
C ILE A 98 0.35 20.10 34.39
N CYS A 99 0.31 19.49 33.21
CA CYS A 99 0.48 18.04 33.04
C CYS A 99 1.86 17.56 33.54
N ALA A 100 2.93 18.31 33.25
CA ALA A 100 4.27 18.03 33.77
C ALA A 100 4.30 18.08 35.31
N ASN A 101 3.62 19.04 35.94
CA ASN A 101 3.52 19.12 37.40
C ASN A 101 2.73 17.94 37.99
N ILE A 102 1.59 17.57 37.38
CA ILE A 102 0.79 16.40 37.80
C ILE A 102 1.68 15.15 37.78
N ARG A 103 2.41 14.91 36.69
CA ARG A 103 3.31 13.76 36.56
C ARG A 103 4.38 13.74 37.64
N TYR A 104 5.06 14.87 37.85
CA TYR A 104 6.07 15.00 38.90
C TYR A 104 5.52 14.66 40.29
N VAL A 105 4.32 15.13 40.64
CA VAL A 105 3.72 14.83 41.95
C VAL A 105 3.40 13.34 42.09
N ILE A 106 2.90 12.67 41.04
CA ILE A 106 2.64 11.23 41.04
C ILE A 106 3.94 10.44 41.19
N GLU A 107 4.99 10.81 40.48
CA GLU A 107 6.31 10.16 40.57
C GLU A 107 6.95 10.26 41.96
N GLN A 108 6.61 11.30 42.74
CA GLN A 108 7.07 11.48 44.12
C GLN A 108 6.13 10.84 45.16
N ALA A 109 5.00 10.24 44.75
CA ALA A 109 4.07 9.60 45.67
C ALA A 109 4.71 8.35 46.33
N LYS A 110 4.26 8.00 47.53
CA LYS A 110 4.70 6.77 48.21
C LYS A 110 3.75 5.62 47.84
N ILE A 111 4.28 4.52 47.32
CA ILE A 111 3.52 3.27 47.22
C ILE A 111 3.24 2.76 48.66
N PRO A 112 1.97 2.51 49.04
CA PRO A 112 1.63 1.97 50.36
C PRO A 112 2.37 0.66 50.65
N ASP A 113 2.85 0.48 51.89
CA ASP A 113 3.75 -0.64 52.24
C ASP A 113 3.13 -2.01 51.91
N SER A 114 1.82 -2.18 52.09
CA SER A 114 1.09 -3.40 51.73
C SER A 114 1.09 -3.70 50.23
N LEU A 115 0.96 -2.66 49.39
CA LEU A 115 1.04 -2.80 47.94
C LEU A 115 2.49 -3.04 47.48
N ALA A 116 3.45 -2.36 48.09
CA ALA A 116 4.87 -2.57 47.80
C ALA A 116 5.29 -4.02 48.12
N ASP A 117 4.87 -4.56 49.26
CA ASP A 117 5.14 -5.94 49.66
C ASP A 117 4.56 -6.95 48.65
N GLU A 118 3.31 -6.76 48.20
CA GLU A 118 2.70 -7.60 47.16
C GLU A 118 3.46 -7.54 45.82
N ILE A 119 3.85 -6.33 45.37
CA ILE A 119 4.63 -6.14 44.14
C ILE A 119 5.99 -6.85 44.24
N LEU A 120 6.70 -6.68 45.36
CA LEU A 120 8.02 -7.27 45.54
C LEU A 120 7.98 -8.79 45.69
N ASP A 121 6.95 -9.32 46.36
CA ASP A 121 6.73 -10.77 46.43
C ASP A 121 6.42 -11.36 45.05
N ALA A 122 5.54 -10.72 44.28
CA ALA A 122 5.25 -11.12 42.90
C ALA A 122 6.48 -11.01 41.99
N TYR A 123 7.31 -9.98 42.16
CA TYR A 123 8.58 -9.82 41.45
C TYR A 123 9.57 -10.95 41.75
N ARG A 124 9.78 -11.29 43.03
CA ARG A 124 10.64 -12.41 43.43
C ARG A 124 10.12 -13.74 42.90
N ASN A 125 8.80 -13.95 42.97
CA ASN A 125 8.15 -15.13 42.41
C ASN A 125 8.36 -15.21 40.90
N LEU A 126 8.20 -14.10 40.17
CA LEU A 126 8.46 -14.04 38.74
C LEU A 126 9.91 -14.41 38.40
N VAL A 127 10.89 -13.85 39.12
CA VAL A 127 12.32 -14.18 38.95
C VAL A 127 12.59 -15.67 39.21
N GLU A 128 11.97 -16.25 40.24
CA GLU A 128 12.08 -17.69 40.54
C GLU A 128 11.46 -18.55 39.43
N ARG A 129 10.30 -18.15 38.89
CA ARG A 129 9.63 -18.83 37.78
C ARG A 129 10.44 -18.78 36.48
N ILE A 130 11.14 -17.68 36.22
CA ILE A 130 12.07 -17.56 35.09
C ILE A 130 13.27 -18.50 35.28
N GLY A 131 13.78 -18.60 36.51
CA GLY A 131 14.87 -19.53 36.86
C GLY A 131 16.27 -19.08 36.46
N SER A 132 16.42 -17.83 35.99
CA SER A 132 17.70 -17.20 35.66
C SER A 132 17.66 -15.70 35.95
N GLU A 133 18.84 -15.06 36.07
CA GLU A 133 18.90 -13.60 36.09
C GLU A 133 18.24 -13.03 34.83
N SER A 134 17.43 -11.98 35.00
CA SER A 134 16.67 -11.35 33.92
C SER A 134 16.47 -9.87 34.18
N THR A 135 16.07 -9.15 33.14
CA THR A 135 15.66 -7.74 33.19
C THR A 135 14.22 -7.63 32.71
N PHE A 136 13.56 -6.52 33.02
CA PHE A 136 12.11 -6.39 32.87
C PHE A 136 11.75 -5.13 32.07
N ALA A 137 10.68 -5.23 31.29
CA ALA A 137 9.92 -4.10 30.77
C ALA A 137 8.83 -3.74 31.78
N VAL A 138 8.74 -2.46 32.14
CA VAL A 138 7.65 -1.90 32.92
C VAL A 138 6.81 -1.05 31.95
N ARG A 139 5.55 -1.44 31.78
CA ARG A 139 4.67 -0.92 30.72
C ARG A 139 3.31 -0.49 31.27
N SER A 140 2.88 0.67 30.81
CA SER A 140 1.54 1.21 31.00
C SER A 140 0.48 0.46 30.17
N SER A 141 -0.66 0.15 30.79
CA SER A 141 -1.83 -0.45 30.15
C SER A 141 -3.12 0.17 30.70
N ALA A 142 -3.82 0.97 29.89
CA ALA A 142 -5.05 1.64 30.33
C ALA A 142 -6.29 0.78 30.15
N THR A 143 -7.30 1.00 31.01
CA THR A 143 -8.60 0.30 30.94
C THR A 143 -9.46 0.72 29.76
N ALA A 144 -9.16 1.86 29.13
CA ALA A 144 -9.91 2.43 28.01
C ALA A 144 -9.10 2.46 26.68
N GLU A 145 -7.95 1.74 26.64
CA GLU A 145 -7.00 1.78 25.52
C GLU A 145 -7.54 1.19 24.20
N ASP A 146 -8.56 0.31 24.29
CA ASP A 146 -9.14 -0.44 23.16
C ASP A 146 -10.52 0.06 22.70
N LEU A 147 -10.95 1.26 23.13
CA LEU A 147 -12.24 1.81 22.68
C LEU A 147 -12.17 2.15 21.17
N PRO A 148 -13.19 1.77 20.36
CA PRO A 148 -13.16 1.90 18.89
C PRO A 148 -12.89 3.31 18.35
N ASP A 149 -13.24 4.34 19.12
CA ASP A 149 -13.09 5.76 18.78
C ASP A 149 -11.95 6.45 19.57
N ALA A 150 -11.20 5.70 20.39
CA ALA A 150 -10.17 6.23 21.27
C ALA A 150 -8.84 5.50 21.16
N SER A 151 -8.05 5.85 20.15
CA SER A 151 -6.66 5.41 20.04
C SER A 151 -5.78 6.16 21.04
N PHE A 152 -5.67 5.63 22.27
CA PHE A 152 -4.63 6.05 23.23
C PHE A 152 -3.21 5.54 22.85
N ALA A 153 -3.09 4.90 21.68
CA ALA A 153 -1.90 4.26 21.15
C ALA A 153 -0.66 5.17 21.12
N GLY A 154 0.45 4.68 21.69
CA GLY A 154 1.75 5.35 21.69
C GLY A 154 1.81 6.64 22.53
N GLN A 155 0.84 6.86 23.43
CA GLN A 155 0.77 8.06 24.29
C GLN A 155 1.34 7.86 25.69
N GLN A 156 1.69 6.62 26.06
CA GLN A 156 2.06 6.24 27.41
C GLN A 156 3.45 5.63 27.43
N ASP A 157 4.15 5.81 28.55
CA ASP A 157 5.56 5.48 28.66
C ASP A 157 5.78 3.95 28.70
N THR A 158 6.91 3.53 28.16
CA THR A 158 7.43 2.16 28.26
C THR A 158 8.89 2.24 28.68
N HIS A 159 9.23 1.52 29.74
CA HIS A 159 10.58 1.53 30.29
C HIS A 159 11.21 0.14 30.16
N LEU A 160 12.33 0.08 29.45
CA LEU A 160 13.00 -1.17 29.09
C LEU A 160 14.28 -1.36 29.91
N ASN A 161 14.69 -2.63 30.07
CA ASN A 161 15.91 -3.02 30.79
C ASN A 161 15.91 -2.56 32.25
N ILE A 162 14.83 -2.83 32.98
CA ILE A 162 14.71 -2.51 34.41
C ILE A 162 15.14 -3.73 35.24
N SER A 163 15.97 -3.52 36.25
CA SER A 163 16.37 -4.58 37.19
C SER A 163 16.53 -4.01 38.60
N GLY A 164 16.10 -4.80 39.60
CA GLY A 164 16.15 -4.40 41.01
C GLY A 164 14.80 -4.01 41.58
N GLU A 165 14.58 -4.36 42.85
CA GLU A 165 13.32 -4.15 43.57
C GLU A 165 12.95 -2.66 43.67
N LYS A 166 13.94 -1.80 43.89
CA LYS A 166 13.74 -0.36 44.04
C LYS A 166 13.31 0.25 42.71
N GLU A 167 14.00 -0.10 41.65
CA GLU A 167 13.77 0.37 40.29
C GLU A 167 12.37 -0.04 39.82
N ILE A 168 11.93 -1.28 40.08
CA ILE A 168 10.57 -1.73 39.73
C ILE A 168 9.51 -0.83 40.36
N LEU A 169 9.62 -0.50 41.66
CA LEU A 169 8.68 0.39 42.34
C LEU A 169 8.72 1.82 41.78
N GLU A 170 9.90 2.36 41.51
CA GLU A 170 10.07 3.70 40.91
C GLU A 170 9.42 3.79 39.52
N TYR A 171 9.64 2.78 38.67
CA TYR A 171 9.11 2.78 37.30
C TYR A 171 7.61 2.48 37.23
N ILE A 172 7.04 1.76 38.20
CA ILE A 172 5.58 1.61 38.32
C ILE A 172 4.91 2.98 38.54
N LEU A 173 5.49 3.85 39.38
CA LEU A 173 4.96 5.20 39.60
C LEU A 173 5.10 6.09 38.35
N LYS A 174 6.21 5.98 37.62
CA LYS A 174 6.39 6.69 36.34
C LYS A 174 5.34 6.29 35.32
N ASP A 175 5.08 4.99 35.19
CA ASP A 175 4.01 4.51 34.30
C ASP A 175 2.64 5.03 34.76
N MET A 176 2.33 4.97 36.06
CA MET A 176 1.09 5.58 36.60
C MET A 176 0.98 7.07 36.30
N ALA A 177 2.09 7.81 36.30
CA ALA A 177 2.12 9.22 35.93
C ALA A 177 1.86 9.43 34.43
N SER A 178 2.29 8.52 33.56
CA SER A 178 2.17 8.64 32.10
C SER A 178 0.72 8.79 31.59
N VAL A 179 -0.28 8.35 32.37
CA VAL A 179 -1.69 8.58 32.03
C VAL A 179 -2.01 10.08 31.92
N PHE A 180 -1.26 10.94 32.62
CA PHE A 180 -1.37 12.41 32.60
C PHE A 180 -0.35 13.10 31.70
N THR A 181 0.11 12.45 30.62
CA THR A 181 0.81 13.17 29.54
C THR A 181 -0.12 14.23 28.95
N THR A 182 0.48 15.30 28.40
CA THR A 182 -0.25 16.43 27.81
C THR A 182 -1.22 15.94 26.73
N ARG A 183 -0.75 15.04 25.86
CA ARG A 183 -1.55 14.42 24.80
C ARG A 183 -2.73 13.62 25.33
N ALA A 184 -2.50 12.69 26.26
CA ALA A 184 -3.57 11.85 26.81
C ALA A 184 -4.62 12.67 27.58
N THR A 185 -4.18 13.71 28.27
CA THR A 185 -5.05 14.61 29.04
C THR A 185 -5.92 15.47 28.13
N MET A 186 -5.34 16.09 27.09
CA MET A 186 -6.11 16.88 26.12
C MET A 186 -7.12 16.03 25.34
N TYR A 187 -6.74 14.80 24.98
CA TYR A 187 -7.65 13.88 24.30
C TYR A 187 -8.88 13.57 25.16
N ARG A 188 -8.69 13.19 26.44
CA ARG A 188 -9.80 12.89 27.35
C ARG A 188 -10.73 14.08 27.58
N GLU A 189 -10.18 15.27 27.78
CA GLU A 189 -10.97 16.50 27.89
C GLU A 189 -11.85 16.74 26.66
N ARG A 190 -11.29 16.58 25.47
CA ARG A 190 -12.04 16.78 24.20
C ARG A 190 -13.12 15.72 23.99
N ALA A 191 -12.82 14.47 24.34
CA ALA A 191 -13.78 13.37 24.27
C ALA A 191 -14.83 13.42 25.40
N GLY A 192 -14.67 14.30 26.39
CA GLY A 192 -15.56 14.43 27.53
C GLY A 192 -15.47 13.25 28.52
N PHE A 193 -14.34 12.54 28.54
CA PHE A 193 -14.09 11.46 29.50
C PHE A 193 -13.64 12.03 30.84
N ASP A 194 -14.15 11.47 31.94
CA ASP A 194 -13.58 11.73 33.26
C ASP A 194 -12.14 11.15 33.33
N HIS A 195 -11.21 11.95 33.88
CA HIS A 195 -9.80 11.60 33.92
C HIS A 195 -9.47 10.43 34.85
N PHE A 196 -10.34 10.12 35.80
CA PHE A 196 -10.19 9.04 36.76
C PHE A 196 -11.02 7.80 36.41
N ASP A 197 -11.97 7.90 35.47
CA ASP A 197 -12.66 6.74 34.89
C ASP A 197 -11.70 5.89 34.03
N VAL A 198 -10.70 6.53 33.43
CA VAL A 198 -9.60 5.84 32.73
C VAL A 198 -8.50 5.50 33.73
N LYS A 199 -8.52 4.26 34.24
CA LYS A 199 -7.52 3.76 35.19
C LYS A 199 -6.34 3.15 34.47
N LEU A 200 -5.20 3.17 35.13
CA LEU A 200 -3.98 2.55 34.61
C LEU A 200 -3.62 1.29 35.39
N SER A 201 -3.32 0.23 34.65
CA SER A 201 -2.60 -0.95 35.13
C SER A 201 -1.17 -0.89 34.63
N VAL A 202 -0.23 -1.44 35.40
CA VAL A 202 1.18 -1.51 35.02
C VAL A 202 1.60 -2.97 34.86
N GLY A 203 2.05 -3.35 33.67
CA GLY A 203 2.63 -4.66 33.39
C GLY A 203 4.12 -4.69 33.70
N VAL A 204 4.56 -5.63 34.53
CA VAL A 204 5.97 -5.97 34.74
C VAL A 204 6.24 -7.28 34.01
N GLN A 205 6.97 -7.18 32.89
CA GLN A 205 7.18 -8.28 31.95
C GLN A 205 8.66 -8.56 31.77
N GLU A 206 9.04 -9.84 31.69
CA GLU A 206 10.40 -10.24 31.35
C GLU A 206 10.83 -9.67 29.98
N MET A 207 12.05 -9.14 29.87
CA MET A 207 12.62 -8.79 28.57
C MET A 207 12.81 -10.05 27.72
N ALA A 208 12.42 -9.99 26.45
CA ALA A 208 12.63 -11.10 25.52
C ALA A 208 14.14 -11.42 25.39
N GLY A 209 14.55 -12.61 25.83
CA GLY A 209 15.97 -13.01 25.87
C GLY A 209 16.69 -12.73 27.19
N GLY A 210 16.00 -12.18 28.19
CA GLY A 210 16.52 -11.87 29.53
C GLY A 210 17.67 -10.86 29.51
N VAL A 211 18.68 -11.06 30.37
CA VAL A 211 19.88 -10.19 30.44
C VAL A 211 20.63 -10.12 29.12
N GLY A 212 20.58 -11.19 28.32
CA GLY A 212 21.19 -11.22 26.98
C GLY A 212 20.57 -10.20 26.03
N GLY A 213 19.34 -9.77 26.28
CA GLY A 213 18.61 -8.80 25.46
C GLY A 213 18.08 -9.38 24.15
N VAL A 214 17.66 -8.47 23.28
CA VAL A 214 16.98 -8.76 22.03
C VAL A 214 17.97 -8.70 20.87
N LYS A 215 17.95 -9.74 20.01
CA LYS A 215 18.75 -9.80 18.79
C LYS A 215 18.13 -8.94 17.69
N ALA A 216 16.85 -9.15 17.46
CA ALA A 216 16.05 -8.46 16.46
C ALA A 216 14.61 -8.34 16.95
N SER A 217 13.89 -7.34 16.48
CA SER A 217 12.47 -7.15 16.83
C SER A 217 11.78 -6.29 15.78
N GLY A 218 10.47 -6.21 15.87
CA GLY A 218 9.70 -5.34 15.00
C GLY A 218 8.20 -5.59 15.15
N VAL A 219 7.49 -5.30 14.07
CA VAL A 219 6.03 -5.36 13.99
C VAL A 219 5.62 -6.35 12.91
N MET A 220 4.44 -6.94 13.05
CA MET A 220 3.82 -7.72 12.00
C MET A 220 2.31 -7.50 12.00
N PHE A 221 1.75 -7.53 10.79
CA PHE A 221 0.34 -7.30 10.55
C PHE A 221 -0.25 -8.56 9.96
N THR A 222 -1.41 -8.98 10.48
CA THR A 222 -2.06 -10.20 9.99
C THR A 222 -2.58 -10.06 8.57
N GLU A 223 -2.66 -8.85 8.03
CA GLU A 223 -3.04 -8.48 6.67
C GLU A 223 -2.11 -7.35 6.23
N ASP A 224 -2.03 -7.04 4.94
CA ASP A 224 -1.21 -5.91 4.50
C ASP A 224 -1.73 -4.59 5.12
N PRO A 225 -0.92 -3.83 5.89
CA PRO A 225 -1.40 -2.64 6.60
C PRO A 225 -1.71 -1.48 5.66
N ASP A 226 -1.11 -1.47 4.47
CA ASP A 226 -1.22 -0.36 3.53
C ASP A 226 -2.50 -0.49 2.70
N SER A 227 -2.67 -1.66 2.09
CA SER A 227 -3.82 -1.96 1.25
C SER A 227 -4.98 -2.51 2.04
N GLY A 228 -4.77 -3.27 3.12
CA GLY A 228 -5.78 -4.10 3.78
C GLY A 228 -6.05 -5.43 3.06
N ASN A 229 -5.08 -5.92 2.28
CA ASN A 229 -5.23 -7.17 1.53
C ASN A 229 -5.15 -8.38 2.48
N PRO A 230 -6.15 -9.27 2.47
CA PRO A 230 -6.23 -10.37 3.42
C PRO A 230 -5.30 -11.55 3.08
N ASN A 231 -4.68 -11.58 1.90
CA ASN A 231 -3.95 -12.75 1.41
C ASN A 231 -2.50 -12.84 1.91
N VAL A 232 -1.98 -11.78 2.53
CA VAL A 232 -0.58 -11.70 2.96
C VAL A 232 -0.46 -11.32 4.44
N VAL A 233 0.60 -11.80 5.09
CA VAL A 233 1.09 -11.29 6.38
C VAL A 233 2.30 -10.43 6.09
N THR A 234 2.32 -9.20 6.61
CA THR A 234 3.45 -8.28 6.45
C THR A 234 4.25 -8.26 7.75
N ILE A 235 5.54 -8.58 7.68
CA ILE A 235 6.45 -8.63 8.83
C ILE A 235 7.57 -7.62 8.59
N ARG A 236 7.82 -6.75 9.57
CA ARG A 236 8.94 -5.81 9.57
C ARG A 236 9.87 -6.06 10.74
N GLY A 237 11.18 -5.91 10.54
CA GLY A 237 12.18 -6.20 11.56
C GLY A 237 13.45 -5.35 11.47
N THR A 238 14.05 -5.06 12.63
CA THR A 238 15.36 -4.41 12.75
C THR A 238 16.22 -5.11 13.80
N TRP A 239 17.49 -4.72 13.89
CA TRP A 239 18.42 -5.18 14.91
C TRP A 239 18.12 -4.51 16.26
N GLY A 240 18.27 -5.27 17.35
CA GLY A 240 18.04 -4.78 18.71
C GLY A 240 16.56 -4.63 19.07
N LEU A 241 16.25 -3.66 19.92
CA LEU A 241 14.91 -3.35 20.44
C LEU A 241 14.04 -2.62 19.40
N GLY A 242 12.74 -2.90 19.43
CA GLY A 242 11.81 -2.60 18.34
C GLY A 242 11.28 -1.18 18.34
N GLU A 243 11.60 -0.40 19.37
CA GLU A 243 11.12 0.96 19.59
C GLU A 243 11.37 1.87 18.37
N LEU A 244 12.53 1.73 17.71
CA LEU A 244 12.87 2.52 16.52
C LEU A 244 11.98 2.21 15.31
N ILE A 245 11.48 0.98 15.18
CA ILE A 245 10.49 0.62 14.15
C ILE A 245 9.12 1.14 14.52
N VAL A 246 8.69 0.95 15.78
CA VAL A 246 7.37 1.37 16.27
C VAL A 246 7.19 2.88 16.15
N GLN A 247 8.25 3.65 16.40
CA GLN A 247 8.29 5.11 16.23
C GLN A 247 8.45 5.55 14.77
N GLY A 248 8.78 4.64 13.85
CA GLY A 248 9.04 4.93 12.44
C GLY A 248 10.40 5.59 12.14
N ALA A 249 11.30 5.65 13.12
CA ALA A 249 12.65 6.19 12.98
C ALA A 249 13.58 5.29 12.16
N GLU A 250 13.30 3.98 12.11
CA GLU A 250 13.96 3.00 11.24
C GLU A 250 12.89 2.27 10.41
N LYS A 251 13.13 2.11 9.10
CA LYS A 251 12.19 1.38 8.21
C LYS A 251 12.18 -0.13 8.49
N GLY A 252 13.35 -0.69 8.83
CA GLY A 252 13.55 -2.13 9.01
C GLY A 252 13.46 -2.92 7.70
N ASP A 253 13.86 -4.19 7.74
CA ASP A 253 13.60 -5.14 6.65
C ASP A 253 12.10 -5.45 6.58
N GLU A 254 11.57 -5.68 5.39
CA GLU A 254 10.17 -6.06 5.17
C GLU A 254 10.08 -7.43 4.50
N PHE A 255 9.17 -8.26 4.97
CA PHE A 255 8.88 -9.60 4.47
C PHE A 255 7.38 -9.75 4.24
N LEU A 256 6.99 -10.29 3.08
CA LEU A 256 5.59 -10.62 2.80
C LEU A 256 5.43 -12.14 2.72
N VAL A 257 4.51 -12.67 3.51
CA VAL A 257 4.18 -14.10 3.53
C VAL A 257 2.78 -14.31 2.98
N PHE A 258 2.66 -15.05 1.89
CA PHE A 258 1.38 -15.48 1.34
C PHE A 258 0.74 -16.52 2.25
N LYS A 259 -0.56 -16.35 2.54
CA LYS A 259 -1.28 -17.12 3.58
C LYS A 259 -2.70 -17.54 3.19
N HIS A 260 -2.93 -17.84 1.91
CA HIS A 260 -4.26 -18.30 1.48
C HIS A 260 -4.68 -19.61 2.18
N ASP A 261 -3.76 -20.55 2.36
CA ASP A 261 -3.95 -21.70 3.25
C ASP A 261 -3.13 -21.49 4.53
N PRO A 262 -3.75 -21.40 5.72
CA PRO A 262 -3.08 -21.37 7.02
C PRO A 262 -2.04 -22.48 7.24
N ARG A 263 -2.13 -23.58 6.49
CA ARG A 263 -1.22 -24.73 6.54
C ARG A 263 -0.05 -24.63 5.57
N GLN A 264 -0.11 -23.71 4.60
CA GLN A 264 0.89 -23.53 3.55
C GLN A 264 1.28 -22.06 3.43
N LEU A 265 2.07 -21.60 4.41
CA LEU A 265 2.64 -20.25 4.41
C LEU A 265 3.89 -20.23 3.52
N GLN A 266 3.99 -19.23 2.64
CA GLN A 266 5.12 -19.09 1.72
C GLN A 266 5.65 -17.66 1.75
N LEU A 267 6.96 -17.50 1.92
CA LEU A 267 7.63 -16.21 1.83
C LEU A 267 7.75 -15.81 0.35
N ILE A 268 7.07 -14.73 -0.04
CA ILE A 268 6.95 -14.32 -1.44
C ILE A 268 7.75 -13.06 -1.79
N ARG A 269 8.19 -12.27 -0.79
CA ARG A 269 8.98 -11.05 -1.03
C ARG A 269 9.85 -10.70 0.17
N ARG A 270 11.09 -10.25 -0.10
CA ARG A 270 12.05 -9.72 0.87
C ARG A 270 12.57 -8.35 0.43
N GLU A 271 12.41 -7.35 1.28
CA GLU A 271 12.98 -6.02 1.09
C GLU A 271 14.06 -5.77 2.14
N LEU A 272 15.30 -5.67 1.68
CA LEU A 272 16.45 -5.38 2.54
C LEU A 272 16.58 -3.87 2.72
N VAL A 273 16.59 -3.41 3.96
CA VAL A 273 16.91 -2.01 4.26
C VAL A 273 18.26 -1.91 4.92
N LYS A 274 19.04 -0.90 4.49
CA LYS A 274 20.28 -0.51 5.15
C LYS A 274 19.94 0.09 6.53
N LYS A 275 20.01 -0.75 7.55
CA LYS A 275 19.73 -0.35 8.94
C LYS A 275 20.89 0.45 9.50
N GLU A 276 20.65 1.71 9.88
CA GLU A 276 21.73 2.62 10.29
C GLU A 276 21.94 2.63 11.80
N LYS A 277 20.85 2.59 12.57
CA LYS A 277 20.86 2.62 14.04
C LYS A 277 20.12 1.42 14.62
N MET A 278 20.51 1.04 15.83
CA MET A 278 19.82 0.04 16.63
C MET A 278 19.78 0.48 18.09
N MET A 279 18.71 0.10 18.78
CA MET A 279 18.57 0.33 20.21
C MET A 279 18.97 -0.93 20.97
N ILE A 280 19.85 -0.77 21.97
CA ILE A 280 20.33 -1.85 22.84
C ILE A 280 20.21 -1.46 24.30
N PHE A 281 20.41 -2.43 25.20
CA PHE A 281 20.59 -2.15 26.61
C PHE A 281 21.83 -1.30 26.83
N ASP A 282 21.73 -0.32 27.72
CA ASP A 282 22.87 0.49 28.11
C ASP A 282 23.94 -0.43 28.76
N PRO A 283 25.16 -0.55 28.19
CA PRO A 283 26.21 -1.36 28.78
C PRO A 283 26.91 -0.64 29.96
N GLU A 284 26.78 0.68 30.08
CA GLU A 284 27.38 1.51 31.13
C GLU A 284 26.45 1.68 32.33
N GLN A 285 25.13 1.66 32.11
CA GLN A 285 24.11 1.72 33.16
C GLN A 285 23.41 0.38 33.33
N LYS A 286 23.10 -0.01 34.58
CA LYS A 286 22.31 -1.23 34.85
C LYS A 286 20.84 -1.13 34.40
N VAL A 287 20.42 0.06 33.98
CA VAL A 287 19.01 0.38 33.66
C VAL A 287 18.96 1.19 32.38
N GLY A 288 17.97 0.92 31.54
CA GLY A 288 17.67 1.73 30.35
C GLY A 288 18.39 1.27 29.08
N THR A 289 18.29 2.10 28.05
CA THR A 289 18.64 1.78 26.66
C THR A 289 19.40 2.91 26.00
N ILE A 290 20.27 2.57 25.06
CA ILE A 290 20.98 3.53 24.21
C ILE A 290 20.79 3.21 22.74
N ILE A 291 20.90 4.24 21.89
CA ILE A 291 20.91 4.09 20.44
C ILE A 291 22.36 4.12 19.96
N ILE A 292 22.77 3.08 19.23
CA ILE A 292 24.10 2.96 18.65
C ILE A 292 24.00 2.74 17.13
N PRO A 293 25.04 3.07 16.36
CA PRO A 293 25.09 2.70 14.94
C PRO A 293 25.17 1.17 14.78
N VAL A 294 24.43 0.62 13.83
CA VAL A 294 24.51 -0.80 13.46
C VAL A 294 25.91 -1.09 12.88
N PRO A 295 26.59 -2.17 13.31
CA PRO A 295 27.87 -2.58 12.74
C PRO A 295 27.80 -2.70 11.21
N LYS A 296 28.80 -2.18 10.48
CA LYS A 296 28.79 -2.12 9.00
C LYS A 296 28.50 -3.47 8.33
N GLU A 297 28.96 -4.57 8.93
CA GLU A 297 28.74 -5.94 8.46
C GLU A 297 27.29 -6.44 8.58
N ASN A 298 26.46 -5.77 9.39
CA ASN A 298 25.05 -6.13 9.65
C ASN A 298 24.07 -5.13 9.03
N GLN A 299 24.53 -3.96 8.58
CA GLN A 299 23.66 -2.93 7.98
C GLN A 299 22.94 -3.45 6.73
N LYS A 300 23.67 -4.21 5.89
CA LYS A 300 23.15 -4.80 4.65
C LYS A 300 22.88 -6.30 4.78
N LYS A 301 22.38 -6.76 5.94
CA LYS A 301 21.92 -8.14 6.16
C LYS A 301 20.50 -8.15 6.68
N TYR A 302 19.74 -9.18 6.32
CA TYR A 302 18.42 -9.42 6.89
C TYR A 302 18.52 -9.73 8.39
N CYS A 303 17.65 -9.11 9.19
CA CYS A 303 17.58 -9.33 10.63
C CYS A 303 16.98 -10.69 11.03
N LEU A 304 16.25 -11.32 10.11
CA LEU A 304 15.58 -12.61 10.27
C LEU A 304 16.03 -13.60 9.20
N SER A 305 15.98 -14.90 9.53
CA SER A 305 16.01 -15.97 8.53
C SER A 305 14.61 -16.33 8.04
N ASP A 306 14.51 -16.96 6.87
CA ASP A 306 13.23 -17.40 6.29
C ASP A 306 12.40 -18.26 7.26
N ASP A 307 13.01 -19.21 7.98
CA ASP A 307 12.32 -20.02 8.99
C ASP A 307 11.72 -19.18 10.13
N GLN A 308 12.39 -18.10 10.52
CA GLN A 308 11.91 -17.20 11.57
C GLN A 308 10.74 -16.34 11.07
N VAL A 309 10.80 -15.90 9.80
CA VAL A 309 9.71 -15.19 9.13
C VAL A 309 8.46 -16.06 9.04
N LEU A 310 8.60 -17.31 8.57
CA LEU A 310 7.47 -18.25 8.50
C LEU A 310 6.90 -18.56 9.89
N ARG A 311 7.74 -18.71 10.91
CA ARG A 311 7.30 -18.91 12.29
C ARG A 311 6.52 -17.72 12.85
N LEU A 312 6.92 -16.49 12.54
CA LEU A 312 6.18 -15.28 12.89
C LEU A 312 4.82 -15.27 12.17
N ALA A 313 4.78 -15.61 10.89
CA ALA A 313 3.54 -15.68 10.13
C ALA A 313 2.57 -16.74 10.69
N GLU A 314 3.07 -17.90 11.14
CA GLU A 314 2.26 -18.90 11.86
C GLU A 314 1.60 -18.31 13.11
N TYR A 315 2.34 -17.53 13.90
CA TYR A 315 1.77 -16.86 15.07
C TYR A 315 0.74 -15.81 14.66
N ALA A 316 1.02 -14.99 13.64
CA ALA A 316 0.07 -14.00 13.13
C ALA A 316 -1.26 -14.65 12.71
N VAL A 317 -1.22 -15.77 11.96
CA VAL A 317 -2.41 -16.50 11.54
C VAL A 317 -3.19 -17.06 12.73
N LYS A 318 -2.52 -17.70 13.69
CA LYS A 318 -3.19 -18.21 14.91
C LYS A 318 -3.85 -17.11 15.73
N ILE A 319 -3.17 -15.97 15.88
CA ILE A 319 -3.71 -14.81 16.58
C ILE A 319 -4.94 -14.26 15.83
N ARG A 320 -4.87 -14.14 14.50
CA ARG A 320 -6.00 -13.70 13.65
C ARG A 320 -7.22 -14.61 13.77
N GLU A 321 -7.01 -15.93 13.77
CA GLU A 321 -8.06 -16.94 13.92
C GLU A 321 -8.73 -16.85 15.29
N HIS A 322 -7.94 -16.70 16.37
CA HIS A 322 -8.45 -16.60 17.74
C HIS A 322 -9.29 -15.33 17.97
N TYR A 323 -8.79 -14.18 17.52
CA TYR A 323 -9.47 -12.89 17.74
C TYR A 323 -10.59 -12.58 16.74
N GLY A 324 -10.65 -13.31 15.62
CA GLY A 324 -11.68 -13.14 14.60
C GLY A 324 -11.61 -11.81 13.83
N ARG A 325 -10.58 -10.99 14.05
CA ARG A 325 -10.37 -9.68 13.40
C ARG A 325 -8.90 -9.42 13.06
N ARG A 326 -8.63 -8.42 12.21
CA ARG A 326 -7.27 -7.97 11.84
C ARG A 326 -6.47 -7.55 13.07
N MET A 327 -5.19 -7.91 13.12
CA MET A 327 -4.32 -7.64 14.27
C MET A 327 -3.00 -6.99 13.86
N ASP A 328 -2.55 -6.05 14.69
CA ASP A 328 -1.23 -5.44 14.75
C ASP A 328 -0.47 -6.08 15.93
N ILE A 329 0.71 -6.63 15.67
CA ILE A 329 1.44 -7.50 16.59
C ILE A 329 2.91 -7.08 16.67
N GLU A 330 3.40 -6.84 17.87
CA GLU A 330 4.82 -6.59 18.13
C GLU A 330 5.52 -7.87 18.56
N TRP A 331 6.73 -8.11 18.04
CA TRP A 331 7.49 -9.32 18.31
C TRP A 331 8.97 -9.02 18.60
N ALA A 332 9.62 -9.94 19.32
CA ALA A 332 11.04 -9.87 19.65
C ALA A 332 11.70 -11.25 19.54
N LEU A 333 12.83 -11.31 18.83
CA LEU A 333 13.75 -12.44 18.80
C LEU A 333 14.81 -12.23 19.90
N GLY A 334 14.70 -12.98 20.99
CA GLY A 334 15.67 -12.94 22.07
C GLY A 334 17.04 -13.49 21.64
N ASN A 335 18.12 -13.09 22.32
CA ASN A 335 19.45 -13.66 22.08
C ASN A 335 19.55 -15.16 22.43
N ASN A 336 18.54 -15.72 23.09
CA ASN A 336 18.35 -17.17 23.26
C ASN A 336 17.80 -17.88 22.01
N GLY A 337 17.56 -17.16 20.91
CA GLY A 337 17.06 -17.70 19.64
C GLY A 337 15.56 -17.94 19.59
N LYS A 338 14.81 -17.60 20.64
CA LYS A 338 13.35 -17.76 20.70
C LYS A 338 12.63 -16.48 20.29
N ILE A 339 11.51 -16.65 19.58
CA ILE A 339 10.61 -15.57 19.19
C ILE A 339 9.51 -15.44 20.24
N TYR A 340 9.26 -14.20 20.66
CA TYR A 340 8.23 -13.83 21.62
C TYR A 340 7.31 -12.79 21.01
N ILE A 341 6.01 -12.89 21.30
CA ILE A 341 5.04 -11.82 21.04
C ILE A 341 5.00 -10.94 22.28
N VAL A 342 5.25 -9.64 22.09
CA VAL A 342 5.36 -8.66 23.18
C VAL A 342 4.16 -7.73 23.25
N GLN A 343 3.33 -7.69 22.20
CA GLN A 343 2.04 -7.00 22.18
C GLN A 343 1.19 -7.54 21.01
N ALA A 344 -0.13 -7.57 21.17
CA ALA A 344 -1.06 -7.77 20.05
C ALA A 344 -2.34 -6.97 20.29
N ARG A 345 -2.84 -6.31 19.25
CA ARG A 345 -4.08 -5.52 19.33
C ARG A 345 -4.84 -5.53 18.00
N PRO A 346 -6.13 -5.22 18.00
CA PRO A 346 -6.88 -5.02 16.76
C PRO A 346 -6.25 -3.91 15.90
N GLU A 347 -6.20 -4.12 14.59
CA GLU A 347 -5.84 -3.09 13.61
C GLU A 347 -7.04 -2.14 13.42
N THR A 348 -6.85 -0.82 13.46
CA THR A 348 -7.93 0.19 13.54
C THR A 348 -8.20 0.96 12.24
N VAL A 349 -7.26 1.01 11.29
CA VAL A 349 -7.36 1.86 10.08
C VAL A 349 -8.33 1.28 9.07
N HIS A 350 -8.29 -0.03 8.84
CA HIS A 350 -9.16 -0.66 7.84
C HIS A 350 -10.36 -1.36 8.45
N SER A 351 -10.38 -1.61 9.75
CA SER A 351 -11.55 -2.21 10.42
C SER A 351 -12.76 -1.27 10.46
N GLN A 352 -12.57 0.04 10.26
CA GLN A 352 -13.64 1.03 10.11
C GLN A 352 -14.07 1.29 8.66
N LYS A 353 -13.18 1.03 7.68
CA LYS A 353 -13.47 1.14 6.25
C LYS A 353 -14.09 -0.17 5.76
N GLY A 354 -15.40 -0.20 5.57
CA GLY A 354 -16.08 -1.33 4.91
C GLY A 354 -15.67 -1.45 3.43
N ASP A 355 -16.52 -2.03 2.59
CA ASP A 355 -16.27 -2.17 1.15
C ASP A 355 -16.37 -0.85 0.36
N VAL A 356 -16.36 0.30 1.05
CA VAL A 356 -16.51 1.64 0.47
C VAL A 356 -15.14 2.28 0.31
N GLU A 357 -14.75 2.60 -0.93
CA GLU A 357 -13.52 3.32 -1.24
C GLU A 357 -13.78 4.58 -2.07
N GLU A 358 -12.96 5.61 -1.83
CA GLU A 358 -12.89 6.79 -2.70
C GLU A 358 -11.78 6.58 -3.72
N ILE A 359 -12.11 6.52 -5.01
CA ILE A 359 -11.17 6.42 -6.11
C ILE A 359 -10.93 7.82 -6.66
N PHE A 360 -9.74 8.37 -6.40
CA PHE A 360 -9.30 9.66 -6.91
C PHE A 360 -8.72 9.52 -8.32
N TYR A 361 -8.91 10.52 -9.17
CA TYR A 361 -8.30 10.61 -10.50
C TYR A 361 -8.13 12.06 -10.93
N LEU A 362 -7.18 12.30 -11.83
CA LEU A 362 -6.93 13.62 -12.40
C LEU A 362 -7.90 13.91 -13.55
N LEU A 363 -8.35 15.17 -13.65
CA LEU A 363 -9.13 15.67 -14.79
C LEU A 363 -8.24 16.23 -15.90
N GLU A 364 -6.96 16.45 -15.59
CA GLU A 364 -5.93 16.88 -16.52
C GLU A 364 -5.02 15.71 -16.90
N ASP A 365 -4.58 15.66 -18.16
CA ASP A 365 -3.69 14.61 -18.66
C ASP A 365 -2.29 14.69 -18.02
N PRO A 366 -1.86 13.67 -17.25
CA PRO A 366 -0.55 13.66 -16.61
C PRO A 366 0.62 13.79 -17.58
N LEU A 367 0.53 13.19 -18.78
CA LEU A 367 1.60 13.25 -19.78
C LEU A 367 1.78 14.67 -20.28
N LYS A 368 0.68 15.40 -20.46
CA LYS A 368 0.70 16.80 -20.83
C LYS A 368 1.35 17.65 -19.73
N LEU A 369 0.98 17.42 -18.47
CA LEU A 369 1.57 18.13 -17.33
C LEU A 369 3.08 17.88 -17.22
N THR A 370 3.51 16.63 -17.41
CA THR A 370 4.93 16.27 -17.42
C THR A 370 5.67 16.96 -18.57
N ASN A 371 5.10 16.97 -19.78
CA ASN A 371 5.70 17.65 -20.94
C ASN A 371 5.78 19.18 -20.77
N GLU A 372 4.91 19.76 -19.94
CA GLU A 372 4.95 21.18 -19.54
C GLU A 372 6.01 21.46 -18.45
N GLY A 373 6.70 20.43 -17.95
CA GLY A 373 7.75 20.57 -16.93
C GLY A 373 7.21 20.83 -15.52
N LEU A 374 5.99 20.40 -15.22
CA LEU A 374 5.30 20.69 -13.96
C LEU A 374 5.50 19.61 -12.88
N LEU A 375 6.21 18.52 -13.17
CA LEU A 375 6.44 17.42 -12.25
C LEU A 375 7.72 17.65 -11.43
N ILE A 376 7.63 17.52 -10.12
CA ILE A 376 8.81 17.40 -9.23
C ILE A 376 9.15 15.92 -9.09
N GLU A 377 10.35 15.55 -9.54
CA GLU A 377 10.90 14.20 -9.35
C GLU A 377 11.12 13.92 -7.86
N ASN A 378 10.71 12.74 -7.41
CA ASN A 378 10.91 12.27 -6.04
C ASN A 378 10.99 10.74 -6.03
N ASN A 379 11.62 10.18 -5.02
CA ASN A 379 11.75 8.72 -4.80
C ASN A 379 10.89 8.24 -3.63
N GLY A 380 9.90 9.04 -3.22
CA GLY A 380 9.07 8.74 -2.06
C GLY A 380 8.19 7.52 -2.26
N THR A 381 7.44 7.18 -1.22
CA THR A 381 6.37 6.18 -1.31
C THR A 381 5.03 6.86 -1.10
N ALA A 382 4.13 6.70 -2.06
CA ALA A 382 2.75 7.16 -1.93
C ALA A 382 2.01 6.37 -0.83
N ILE A 383 1.37 7.10 0.08
CA ILE A 383 0.56 6.52 1.15
C ILE A 383 -0.91 6.70 0.82
N GLY A 384 -1.62 5.58 0.66
CA GLY A 384 -3.01 5.57 0.20
C GLY A 384 -3.14 6.00 -1.26
N ARG A 385 -4.38 6.32 -1.68
CA ARG A 385 -4.70 6.69 -3.07
C ARG A 385 -5.47 8.00 -3.14
N ARG A 386 -4.88 9.06 -2.61
CA ARG A 386 -5.53 10.39 -2.48
C ARG A 386 -4.80 11.45 -3.29
N ILE A 387 -5.53 12.51 -3.62
CA ILE A 387 -4.97 13.72 -4.20
C ILE A 387 -5.22 14.86 -3.21
N GLY A 388 -4.20 15.67 -2.99
CA GLY A 388 -4.22 16.78 -2.04
C GLY A 388 -3.59 18.03 -2.65
N TYR A 389 -4.23 19.18 -2.51
CA TYR A 389 -3.69 20.47 -2.94
C TYR A 389 -3.63 21.43 -1.75
N GLY A 390 -2.55 22.22 -1.69
CA GLY A 390 -2.34 23.17 -0.60
C GLY A 390 -1.08 24.01 -0.74
N LYS A 391 -0.95 25.01 0.14
CA LYS A 391 0.25 25.83 0.24
C LYS A 391 1.37 25.05 0.92
N VAL A 392 2.59 25.12 0.40
CA VAL A 392 3.73 24.39 0.97
C VAL A 392 4.20 25.09 2.25
N LYS A 393 4.25 24.37 3.36
CA LYS A 393 4.86 24.79 4.62
C LYS A 393 5.97 23.82 5.00
N ILE A 394 7.21 24.31 4.92
CA ILE A 394 8.39 23.57 5.34
C ILE A 394 8.61 23.85 6.83
N ILE A 395 8.46 22.83 7.66
CA ILE A 395 8.58 22.96 9.11
C ILE A 395 9.58 21.92 9.62
N GLU A 396 10.75 22.38 10.04
CA GLU A 396 11.84 21.50 10.50
C GLU A 396 11.64 21.01 11.94
N THR A 397 10.95 21.80 12.77
CA THR A 397 10.72 21.45 14.18
C THR A 397 9.27 21.67 14.57
N ILE A 398 8.75 20.79 15.43
CA ILE A 398 7.35 20.89 15.88
C ILE A 398 7.05 22.19 16.63
N ASN A 399 8.05 22.88 17.19
CA ASN A 399 7.88 24.18 17.82
C ASN A 399 7.28 25.21 16.86
N ASP A 400 7.52 25.04 15.56
CA ASP A 400 7.01 25.91 14.50
C ASP A 400 5.71 25.39 13.86
N ALA A 401 5.15 24.26 14.33
CA ALA A 401 3.89 23.69 13.82
C ALA A 401 2.69 24.64 13.96
N HIS A 402 2.78 25.64 14.83
CA HIS A 402 1.81 26.73 14.96
C HIS A 402 1.68 27.63 13.73
N LEU A 403 2.60 27.51 12.76
CA LEU A 403 2.57 28.22 11.48
C LEU A 403 1.74 27.50 10.40
N LEU A 404 1.25 26.29 10.68
CA LEU A 404 0.36 25.54 9.79
C LEU A 404 -1.04 26.14 9.81
N GLU A 405 -1.61 26.27 8.62
CA GLU A 405 -3.01 26.62 8.41
C GLU A 405 -3.77 25.43 7.82
N GLU A 406 -5.10 25.46 7.92
CA GLU A 406 -5.95 24.43 7.32
C GLU A 406 -5.76 24.38 5.79
N GLY A 407 -5.62 23.16 5.27
CA GLY A 407 -5.37 22.90 3.85
C GLY A 407 -3.90 23.01 3.43
N ASP A 408 -2.98 23.42 4.30
CA ASP A 408 -1.54 23.45 3.99
C ASP A 408 -0.99 22.06 3.66
N ILE A 409 0.08 22.02 2.86
CA ILE A 409 0.90 20.83 2.65
C ILE A 409 2.14 20.95 3.54
N LEU A 410 2.21 20.08 4.55
CA LEU A 410 3.36 19.98 5.44
C LEU A 410 4.50 19.25 4.73
N VAL A 411 5.68 19.87 4.71
CA VAL A 411 6.94 19.24 4.31
C VAL A 411 7.88 19.27 5.50
N THR A 412 8.38 18.11 5.93
CA THR A 412 9.28 18.00 7.09
C THR A 412 10.24 16.82 6.94
N GLU A 413 11.28 16.75 7.78
CA GLU A 413 12.22 15.62 7.73
C GLU A 413 11.52 14.33 8.21
N GLU A 414 10.85 14.41 9.36
CA GLU A 414 10.09 13.32 9.96
C GLU A 414 8.94 13.87 10.80
N THR A 415 7.93 13.04 11.05
CA THR A 415 6.88 13.37 12.03
C THR A 415 6.96 12.39 13.19
N ASN A 416 6.55 12.87 14.35
CA ASN A 416 6.42 12.09 15.57
C ASN A 416 4.98 12.26 16.12
N PRO A 417 4.59 11.49 17.15
CA PRO A 417 3.23 11.51 17.68
C PRO A 417 2.65 12.87 18.06
N ASP A 418 3.48 13.86 18.40
CA ASP A 418 3.05 15.21 18.76
C ASP A 418 2.50 15.99 17.55
N TRP A 419 2.87 15.62 16.32
CA TRP A 419 2.38 16.25 15.08
C TRP A 419 0.91 15.93 14.78
N THR A 420 0.36 14.86 15.35
CA THR A 420 -0.99 14.34 15.03
C THR A 420 -2.05 15.43 15.08
N SER A 421 -2.03 16.27 16.14
CA SER A 421 -3.01 17.34 16.35
C SER A 421 -2.95 18.43 15.28
N TYR A 422 -1.78 18.63 14.64
CA TYR A 422 -1.58 19.62 13.59
C TYR A 422 -1.87 19.07 12.20
N MET A 423 -1.84 17.74 12.02
CA MET A 423 -2.10 17.09 10.74
C MET A 423 -3.60 17.03 10.39
N GLN A 424 -4.49 17.21 11.37
CA GLN A 424 -5.93 16.92 11.28
C GLN A 424 -6.72 17.68 10.21
N ASN A 425 -6.16 18.72 9.58
CA ASN A 425 -6.85 19.46 8.52
C ASN A 425 -5.93 19.83 7.34
N LEU A 426 -4.82 19.10 7.15
CA LEU A 426 -3.87 19.41 6.08
C LEU A 426 -4.38 18.98 4.69
N GLY A 427 -3.87 19.65 3.66
CA GLY A 427 -4.03 19.26 2.26
C GLY A 427 -3.21 18.01 1.93
N GLY A 428 -2.06 17.83 2.59
CA GLY A 428 -1.25 16.63 2.54
C GLY A 428 0.04 16.74 3.35
N VAL A 429 0.80 15.65 3.42
CA VAL A 429 2.04 15.54 4.20
C VAL A 429 3.13 14.85 3.40
N ILE A 430 4.30 15.50 3.31
CA ILE A 430 5.49 14.95 2.66
C ILE A 430 6.62 14.87 3.69
N THR A 431 7.23 13.69 3.85
CA THR A 431 8.39 13.52 4.75
C THR A 431 9.63 13.02 4.02
N GLU A 432 10.81 13.54 4.37
CA GLU A 432 12.08 13.01 3.84
C GLU A 432 12.34 11.58 4.32
N ARG A 433 12.05 11.32 5.59
CA ARG A 433 12.26 10.02 6.22
C ARG A 433 10.93 9.31 6.49
N GLY A 434 11.05 8.02 6.78
CA GLY A 434 9.93 7.14 7.11
C GLY A 434 9.50 6.26 5.94
N GLY A 435 9.04 5.07 6.26
CA GLY A 435 8.44 4.14 5.31
C GLY A 435 6.93 4.06 5.48
N PRO A 436 6.24 3.14 4.80
CA PRO A 436 4.77 3.05 4.85
C PRO A 436 4.16 2.72 6.23
N THR A 437 4.96 2.45 7.27
CA THR A 437 4.47 2.29 8.65
C THR A 437 5.04 3.34 9.58
N CYS A 438 5.69 4.39 9.06
CA CYS A 438 6.11 5.48 9.91
C CYS A 438 4.88 6.22 10.46
N HIS A 439 5.11 7.03 11.51
CA HIS A 439 4.08 7.84 12.11
C HIS A 439 3.28 8.65 11.08
N ALA A 440 3.96 9.36 10.15
CA ALA A 440 3.30 10.11 9.08
C ALA A 440 2.37 9.23 8.26
N ALA A 441 2.83 8.05 7.84
CA ALA A 441 2.04 7.15 7.02
C ALA A 441 0.79 6.62 7.74
N ILE A 442 0.92 6.22 9.01
CA ILE A 442 -0.21 5.72 9.81
C ILE A 442 -1.24 6.83 10.02
N VAL A 443 -0.81 7.98 10.52
CA VAL A 443 -1.70 9.10 10.83
C VAL A 443 -2.35 9.66 9.56
N SER A 444 -1.61 9.76 8.45
CA SER A 444 -2.20 10.21 7.18
C SER A 444 -3.30 9.28 6.66
N ARG A 445 -3.23 7.97 6.93
CA ARG A 445 -4.31 7.02 6.60
C ARG A 445 -5.54 7.20 7.46
N GLU A 446 -5.35 7.35 8.76
CA GLU A 446 -6.43 7.58 9.73
C GLU A 446 -7.15 8.89 9.41
N LEU A 447 -6.40 9.94 9.11
CA LEU A 447 -6.91 11.27 8.80
C LEU A 447 -7.37 11.44 7.35
N ASN A 448 -7.19 10.44 6.48
CA ASN A 448 -7.60 10.48 5.09
C ASN A 448 -7.02 11.69 4.31
N ILE A 449 -5.72 11.97 4.49
CA ILE A 449 -4.99 13.04 3.79
C ILE A 449 -3.96 12.45 2.82
N ALA A 450 -3.67 13.16 1.72
CA ALA A 450 -2.66 12.71 0.75
C ALA A 450 -1.26 12.75 1.38
N SER A 451 -0.46 11.70 1.21
CA SER A 451 0.87 11.66 1.81
C SER A 451 1.89 10.90 0.97
N ILE A 452 3.12 11.43 1.00
CA ILE A 452 4.32 10.83 0.43
C ILE A 452 5.35 10.75 1.56
N VAL A 453 5.90 9.56 1.82
CA VAL A 453 6.91 9.37 2.88
C VAL A 453 8.19 8.80 2.31
N GLY A 454 9.32 9.14 2.94
CA GLY A 454 10.61 8.62 2.49
C GLY A 454 11.08 9.22 1.17
N ALA A 455 10.68 10.47 0.87
CA ALA A 455 11.11 11.20 -0.31
C ALA A 455 12.44 11.91 0.00
N ASP A 456 13.55 11.24 -0.29
CA ASP A 456 14.88 11.74 0.03
C ASP A 456 15.13 13.10 -0.64
N GLU A 457 15.79 14.01 0.08
CA GLU A 457 16.14 15.37 -0.36
C GLU A 457 14.94 16.29 -0.71
N ILE A 458 13.71 15.88 -0.38
CA ILE A 458 12.51 16.65 -0.74
C ILE A 458 12.42 17.98 0.01
N VAL A 459 12.95 18.09 1.24
CA VAL A 459 12.93 19.35 2.01
C VAL A 459 13.80 20.39 1.31
N GLU A 460 15.02 20.03 0.90
CA GLU A 460 15.91 20.94 0.16
C GLU A 460 15.36 21.26 -1.24
N THR A 461 14.77 20.28 -1.91
CA THR A 461 14.09 20.49 -3.20
C THR A 461 12.96 21.51 -3.07
N MET A 462 12.09 21.37 -2.07
CA MET A 462 10.97 22.29 -1.81
C MET A 462 11.44 23.69 -1.40
N LYS A 463 12.51 23.81 -0.62
CA LYS A 463 13.15 25.11 -0.33
C LYS A 463 13.63 25.79 -1.60
N GLY A 464 14.22 25.03 -2.53
CA GLY A 464 14.61 25.52 -3.86
C GLY A 464 13.43 26.07 -4.64
N GLN A 465 12.36 25.27 -4.77
CA GLN A 465 11.15 25.65 -5.50
C GLN A 465 10.43 26.88 -4.90
N GLN A 466 10.38 27.01 -3.57
CA GLN A 466 9.82 28.20 -2.91
C GLN A 466 10.61 29.47 -3.24
N ARG A 467 11.94 29.40 -3.40
CA ARG A 467 12.76 30.55 -3.82
C ARG A 467 12.48 30.96 -5.27
N GLU A 468 12.04 30.03 -6.10
CA GLU A 468 11.61 30.26 -7.48
C GLU A 468 10.17 30.77 -7.59
N GLY A 469 9.47 30.92 -6.45
CA GLY A 469 8.13 31.52 -6.37
C GLY A 469 6.98 30.51 -6.36
N MET A 470 7.26 29.22 -6.15
CA MET A 470 6.23 28.20 -5.99
C MET A 470 5.69 28.20 -4.55
N ASP A 471 4.44 28.63 -4.37
CA ASP A 471 3.79 28.69 -3.05
C ASP A 471 2.92 27.47 -2.75
N SER A 472 2.41 26.76 -3.77
CA SER A 472 1.45 25.66 -3.61
C SER A 472 1.74 24.50 -4.56
N ILE A 473 1.38 23.28 -4.15
CA ILE A 473 1.56 22.07 -4.95
C ILE A 473 0.31 21.18 -4.90
N THR A 474 0.23 20.25 -5.84
CA THR A 474 -0.69 19.11 -5.77
C THR A 474 0.12 17.84 -5.54
N ILE A 475 -0.19 17.11 -4.46
CA ILE A 475 0.25 15.75 -4.22
C ILE A 475 -0.77 14.81 -4.86
N ASP A 476 -0.32 13.89 -5.69
CA ASP A 476 -1.16 12.90 -6.33
C ASP A 476 -0.60 11.49 -6.08
N CYS A 477 -1.37 10.71 -5.33
CA CYS A 477 -1.12 9.31 -5.02
C CYS A 477 -2.15 8.37 -5.65
N SER A 478 -3.04 8.85 -6.53
CA SER A 478 -4.21 8.11 -7.03
C SER A 478 -3.87 6.77 -7.70
N GLU A 479 -2.76 6.72 -8.42
CA GLU A 479 -2.28 5.53 -9.12
C GLU A 479 -1.37 4.64 -8.25
N GLY A 480 -1.09 5.06 -7.01
CA GLY A 480 -0.14 4.39 -6.12
C GLY A 480 1.31 4.80 -6.35
N GLU A 481 1.56 5.71 -7.29
CA GLU A 481 2.85 6.38 -7.50
C GLU A 481 2.82 7.79 -6.91
N PRO A 482 3.93 8.29 -6.33
CA PRO A 482 4.00 9.63 -5.76
C PRO A 482 4.29 10.68 -6.84
N ARG A 483 3.27 11.43 -7.26
CA ARG A 483 3.43 12.58 -8.16
C ARG A 483 3.27 13.88 -7.39
N ILE A 484 4.18 14.82 -7.62
CA ILE A 484 4.09 16.17 -7.04
C ILE A 484 4.08 17.19 -8.17
N TRP A 485 2.96 17.89 -8.33
CA TRP A 485 2.76 18.88 -9.38
C TRP A 485 2.96 20.29 -8.84
N THR A 486 3.70 21.13 -9.57
CA THR A 486 4.00 22.54 -9.22
C THR A 486 2.83 23.50 -9.41
N LYS A 487 1.62 22.97 -9.69
CA LYS A 487 0.40 23.76 -9.85
C LYS A 487 -0.79 23.11 -9.14
N ALA A 488 -1.88 23.86 -9.03
CA ALA A 488 -3.20 23.31 -8.73
C ALA A 488 -3.67 22.46 -9.92
N VAL A 489 -3.67 21.14 -9.76
CA VAL A 489 -4.18 20.23 -10.79
C VAL A 489 -5.64 19.92 -10.48
N GLU A 490 -6.48 19.97 -11.50
CA GLU A 490 -7.89 19.60 -11.34
C GLU A 490 -8.02 18.08 -11.16
N TYR A 491 -8.72 17.68 -10.11
CA TYR A 491 -8.96 16.27 -9.78
C TYR A 491 -10.39 16.08 -9.27
N ASP A 492 -10.84 14.83 -9.29
CA ASP A 492 -12.14 14.42 -8.77
C ASP A 492 -12.03 13.01 -8.14
N PHE A 493 -13.11 12.55 -7.52
CA PHE A 493 -13.16 11.20 -6.94
C PHE A 493 -14.56 10.62 -6.93
N ASP A 494 -14.62 9.30 -7.11
CA ASP A 494 -15.85 8.52 -7.00
C ASP A 494 -15.85 7.70 -5.71
N THR A 495 -16.98 7.67 -5.00
CA THR A 495 -17.18 6.80 -3.84
C THR A 495 -17.87 5.52 -4.30
N ILE A 496 -17.23 4.38 -4.12
CA ILE A 496 -17.67 3.08 -4.64
C ILE A 496 -17.81 2.10 -3.50
N GLU A 497 -18.99 1.50 -3.37
CA GLU A 497 -19.23 0.36 -2.48
C GLU A 497 -19.08 -0.94 -3.29
N PHE A 498 -17.91 -1.57 -3.21
CA PHE A 498 -17.56 -2.71 -4.06
C PHE A 498 -18.47 -3.93 -3.85
N SER A 499 -19.03 -4.11 -2.66
CA SER A 499 -19.97 -5.19 -2.35
C SER A 499 -21.34 -5.03 -3.00
N GLN A 500 -21.68 -3.84 -3.50
CA GLN A 500 -22.91 -3.59 -4.25
C GLN A 500 -22.74 -3.73 -5.77
N LEU A 501 -21.51 -3.94 -6.26
CA LEU A 501 -21.29 -4.13 -7.69
C LEU A 501 -21.98 -5.42 -8.16
N PRO A 502 -22.67 -5.38 -9.33
CA PRO A 502 -23.36 -6.54 -9.85
C PRO A 502 -22.37 -7.64 -10.24
N GLN A 503 -22.82 -8.89 -10.17
CA GLN A 503 -22.12 -10.02 -10.79
C GLN A 503 -22.35 -10.01 -12.30
N THR A 504 -21.36 -10.52 -13.03
CA THR A 504 -21.37 -10.60 -14.50
C THR A 504 -20.93 -11.98 -14.94
N ASP A 505 -21.43 -12.44 -16.08
CA ASP A 505 -21.00 -13.70 -16.70
C ASP A 505 -19.61 -13.54 -17.33
N THR A 506 -19.40 -12.41 -18.01
CA THR A 506 -18.11 -11.95 -18.51
C THR A 506 -17.23 -11.53 -17.34
N GLN A 507 -16.03 -12.08 -17.22
CA GLN A 507 -15.11 -11.70 -16.15
C GLN A 507 -14.59 -10.28 -16.36
N VAL A 508 -14.70 -9.43 -15.33
CA VAL A 508 -14.15 -8.06 -15.40
C VAL A 508 -12.86 -8.04 -14.58
N LEU A 509 -11.75 -7.92 -15.30
CA LEU A 509 -10.39 -7.99 -14.77
C LEU A 509 -9.77 -6.60 -14.71
N VAL A 510 -8.62 -6.48 -14.04
CA VAL A 510 -7.85 -5.23 -13.96
C VAL A 510 -6.45 -5.36 -14.56
N ASN A 511 -5.97 -4.32 -15.22
CA ASN A 511 -4.59 -4.19 -15.68
C ASN A 511 -3.71 -3.75 -14.51
N LEU A 512 -2.67 -4.52 -14.21
CA LEU A 512 -1.72 -4.27 -13.12
C LEU A 512 -0.29 -4.28 -13.66
N GLY A 513 0.64 -3.80 -12.87
CA GLY A 513 2.07 -3.78 -13.23
C GLY A 513 2.95 -3.55 -12.03
N ILE A 514 2.48 -2.72 -11.10
CA ILE A 514 3.21 -2.39 -9.87
C ILE A 514 2.83 -3.39 -8.76
N PRO A 515 3.79 -4.14 -8.19
CA PRO A 515 3.54 -5.13 -7.15
C PRO A 515 2.76 -4.62 -5.94
N LYS A 516 3.22 -3.56 -5.25
CA LYS A 516 2.52 -3.02 -4.07
C LYS A 516 1.14 -2.45 -4.45
N GLY A 517 1.00 -1.86 -5.64
CA GLY A 517 -0.28 -1.38 -6.17
C GLY A 517 -1.31 -2.49 -6.38
N ALA A 518 -0.86 -3.71 -6.69
CA ALA A 518 -1.73 -4.88 -6.87
C ALA A 518 -2.36 -5.38 -5.56
N LEU A 519 -1.69 -5.23 -4.41
CA LEU A 519 -2.27 -5.59 -3.11
C LEU A 519 -3.53 -4.77 -2.81
N SER A 520 -3.53 -3.49 -3.19
CA SER A 520 -4.70 -2.60 -3.07
C SER A 520 -5.73 -2.84 -4.16
N SER A 521 -5.31 -2.78 -5.42
CA SER A 521 -6.24 -2.77 -6.57
C SER A 521 -6.81 -4.14 -6.91
N GLY A 522 -6.15 -5.22 -6.46
CA GLY A 522 -6.50 -6.60 -6.80
C GLY A 522 -7.62 -7.22 -5.96
N LYS A 523 -8.02 -6.57 -4.86
CA LYS A 523 -8.96 -7.18 -3.90
C LYS A 523 -10.35 -7.45 -4.47
N TYR A 524 -10.87 -6.51 -5.27
CA TYR A 524 -12.27 -6.53 -5.74
C TYR A 524 -12.46 -7.06 -7.17
N PRO A 525 -11.59 -6.77 -8.16
CA PRO A 525 -11.70 -7.28 -9.54
C PRO A 525 -11.59 -8.80 -9.66
N ASP A 526 -12.16 -9.42 -10.69
CA ASP A 526 -12.19 -10.91 -10.85
C ASP A 526 -10.80 -11.54 -11.10
N GLY A 527 -9.75 -10.74 -11.07
CA GLY A 527 -8.37 -11.12 -11.33
C GLY A 527 -7.64 -10.01 -12.08
N THR A 528 -6.48 -10.33 -12.64
CA THR A 528 -5.78 -9.45 -13.58
C THR A 528 -5.63 -10.09 -14.95
N GLY A 529 -6.09 -9.37 -15.97
CA GLY A 529 -5.99 -9.81 -17.37
C GLY A 529 -4.70 -9.35 -18.05
N LEU A 530 -3.92 -8.50 -17.37
CA LEU A 530 -2.64 -8.00 -17.84
C LEU A 530 -1.80 -7.48 -16.66
N ALA A 531 -0.88 -8.32 -16.17
CA ALA A 531 0.22 -7.94 -15.31
C ALA A 531 1.50 -7.76 -16.14
N ARG A 532 2.03 -6.54 -16.19
CA ARG A 532 3.18 -6.17 -17.04
C ARG A 532 4.51 -6.30 -16.29
N LEU A 533 5.42 -7.14 -16.79
CA LEU A 533 6.74 -7.34 -16.18
C LEU A 533 7.65 -6.11 -16.29
N GLU A 534 7.41 -5.22 -17.24
CA GLU A 534 8.29 -4.07 -17.50
C GLU A 534 8.41 -3.14 -16.29
N PHE A 535 7.37 -3.01 -15.48
CA PHE A 535 7.41 -2.23 -14.24
C PHE A 535 8.35 -2.86 -13.21
N ILE A 536 8.26 -4.17 -12.99
CA ILE A 536 9.16 -4.88 -12.07
C ILE A 536 10.62 -4.76 -12.55
N ILE A 537 10.85 -4.91 -13.86
CA ILE A 537 12.19 -4.78 -14.43
C ILE A 537 12.73 -3.35 -14.29
N ASN A 538 11.92 -2.32 -14.55
CA ASN A 538 12.36 -0.93 -14.44
C ASN A 538 12.56 -0.48 -13.00
N ASP A 539 11.73 -0.92 -12.07
CA ASP A 539 11.74 -0.37 -10.71
C ASP A 539 12.63 -1.18 -9.77
N GLU A 540 12.55 -2.51 -9.82
CA GLU A 540 13.22 -3.40 -8.86
C GLU A 540 14.56 -3.95 -9.40
N ILE A 541 14.69 -4.12 -10.72
CA ILE A 541 15.89 -4.75 -11.32
C ILE A 541 16.84 -3.72 -11.95
N GLN A 542 16.32 -2.80 -12.76
CA GLN A 542 17.02 -1.69 -13.45
C GLN A 542 18.17 -2.09 -14.40
N ILE A 543 18.47 -3.38 -14.54
CA ILE A 543 19.65 -3.91 -15.23
C ILE A 543 19.22 -4.75 -16.43
N HIS A 544 19.93 -4.59 -17.54
CA HIS A 544 19.75 -5.42 -18.72
C HIS A 544 20.13 -6.88 -18.40
N PRO A 545 19.28 -7.90 -18.68
CA PRO A 545 19.54 -9.28 -18.25
C PRO A 545 20.84 -9.86 -18.80
N ASN A 546 21.19 -9.61 -20.07
CA ASN A 546 22.48 -10.04 -20.61
C ASN A 546 23.70 -9.42 -19.90
N ALA A 547 23.57 -8.23 -19.28
CA ALA A 547 24.66 -7.64 -18.52
C ALA A 547 24.90 -8.37 -17.17
N LEU A 548 23.86 -9.03 -16.63
CA LEU A 548 23.98 -9.90 -15.46
C LEU A 548 24.59 -11.25 -15.85
N ILE A 549 24.12 -11.85 -16.94
CA ILE A 549 24.65 -13.11 -17.50
C ILE A 549 26.15 -12.96 -17.84
N ASP A 550 26.51 -11.87 -18.52
CA ASP A 550 27.89 -11.64 -18.97
C ASP A 550 28.75 -10.90 -17.92
N TYR A 551 28.31 -10.76 -16.67
CA TYR A 551 28.97 -9.87 -15.69
C TYR A 551 30.49 -10.14 -15.57
N GLU A 552 30.87 -11.41 -15.44
CA GLU A 552 32.28 -11.84 -15.40
C GLU A 552 33.02 -11.59 -16.71
N ALA A 553 32.35 -11.80 -17.85
CA ALA A 553 32.93 -11.51 -19.17
C ALA A 553 33.15 -10.01 -19.39
N LEU A 554 32.27 -9.16 -18.86
CA LEU A 554 32.41 -7.71 -18.89
C LEU A 554 33.56 -7.23 -17.99
N LEU A 555 33.76 -7.83 -16.81
CA LEU A 555 34.94 -7.58 -15.97
C LEU A 555 36.23 -7.90 -16.73
N MET A 556 36.29 -9.07 -17.37
CA MET A 556 37.45 -9.45 -18.20
C MET A 556 37.65 -8.49 -19.39
N ARG A 557 36.56 -8.02 -20.02
CA ARG A 557 36.63 -7.03 -21.10
C ARG A 557 37.26 -5.73 -20.62
N VAL A 558 36.92 -5.24 -19.43
CA VAL A 558 37.54 -4.04 -18.85
C VAL A 558 39.05 -4.22 -18.69
N ASP A 559 39.49 -5.38 -18.18
CA ASP A 559 40.91 -5.67 -18.00
C ASP A 559 41.68 -5.75 -19.34
N ILE A 560 41.08 -6.39 -20.34
CA ILE A 560 41.64 -6.45 -21.71
C ILE A 560 41.77 -5.05 -22.30
N LEU A 561 40.72 -4.23 -22.19
CA LEU A 561 40.74 -2.85 -22.70
C LEU A 561 41.80 -2.00 -22.01
N LYS A 562 41.97 -2.14 -20.68
CA LYS A 562 43.06 -1.49 -19.93
C LYS A 562 44.44 -1.94 -20.41
N GLU A 563 44.63 -3.22 -20.69
CA GLU A 563 45.90 -3.73 -21.21
C GLU A 563 46.19 -3.20 -22.63
N GLN A 564 45.19 -3.20 -23.51
CA GLN A 564 45.29 -2.64 -24.87
C GLN A 564 45.61 -1.15 -24.83
N ARG A 565 44.95 -0.39 -23.95
CA ARG A 565 45.23 1.03 -23.75
C ARG A 565 46.67 1.28 -23.31
N LYS A 566 47.21 0.48 -22.36
CA LYS A 566 48.62 0.55 -21.95
C LYS A 566 49.59 0.30 -23.11
N LYS A 567 49.26 -0.60 -24.04
CA LYS A 567 50.07 -0.87 -25.25
C LYS A 567 50.08 0.33 -26.22
N ILE A 568 48.96 1.04 -26.35
CA ILE A 568 48.84 2.24 -27.20
C ILE A 568 49.59 3.43 -26.59
N GLU A 569 49.55 3.61 -25.27
CA GLU A 569 50.31 4.65 -24.56
C GLU A 569 51.85 4.49 -24.71
N GLN A 570 52.33 3.29 -25.06
CA GLN A 570 53.74 3.01 -25.34
C GLN A 570 54.17 3.37 -26.78
N ILE A 571 53.24 3.72 -27.67
CA ILE A 571 53.52 4.17 -29.04
C ILE A 571 53.86 5.67 -29.03
N LYS A 572 54.88 6.09 -29.80
CA LYS A 572 55.41 7.47 -29.79
C LYS A 572 54.30 8.51 -30.04
N LYS A 573 54.23 9.51 -29.16
CA LYS A 573 53.33 10.69 -29.20
C LYS A 573 53.26 11.45 -30.54
N SER A 574 54.20 11.24 -31.47
CA SER A 574 54.25 11.96 -32.75
C SER A 574 53.21 11.50 -33.78
N ASP A 575 52.55 10.36 -33.57
CA ASP A 575 51.62 9.77 -34.56
C ASP A 575 50.14 9.72 -34.08
N LEU A 576 49.83 10.19 -32.87
CA LEU A 576 48.45 10.18 -32.33
C LEU A 576 47.69 11.48 -32.67
N TYR A 577 46.99 11.48 -33.81
CA TYR A 577 45.90 12.42 -34.11
C TYR A 577 44.52 11.92 -33.64
N TYR A 578 44.46 10.80 -32.90
CA TYR A 578 43.20 10.17 -32.46
C TYR A 578 42.95 10.40 -30.96
N LYS A 579 41.73 10.85 -30.63
CA LYS A 579 41.15 10.77 -29.28
C LYS A 579 41.22 9.30 -28.82
N ASP A 580 41.74 9.02 -27.63
CA ASP A 580 41.76 7.67 -27.05
C ASP A 580 40.33 7.11 -26.97
N PRO A 581 39.94 6.17 -27.86
CA PRO A 581 38.57 5.69 -27.92
C PRO A 581 38.24 4.76 -26.75
N PHE A 582 39.26 4.18 -26.10
CA PHE A 582 39.09 3.20 -25.03
C PHE A 582 38.83 3.87 -23.68
N SER A 583 39.39 5.05 -23.43
CA SER A 583 39.20 5.75 -22.15
C SER A 583 37.73 5.99 -21.79
N LEU A 584 36.91 6.39 -22.77
CA LEU A 584 35.49 6.64 -22.53
C LEU A 584 34.72 5.33 -22.31
N GLU A 585 35.01 4.29 -23.10
CA GLU A 585 34.38 2.98 -22.99
C GLU A 585 34.75 2.28 -21.67
N ILE A 586 36.04 2.26 -21.31
CA ILE A 586 36.52 1.71 -20.03
C ILE A 586 35.80 2.40 -18.87
N LYS A 587 35.79 3.73 -18.84
CA LYS A 587 35.12 4.48 -17.76
C LYS A 587 33.63 4.13 -17.70
N ARG A 588 32.94 4.12 -18.85
CA ARG A 588 31.51 3.79 -18.91
C ARG A 588 31.24 2.37 -18.42
N LEU A 589 32.08 1.40 -18.77
CA LEU A 589 31.97 0.01 -18.31
C LEU A 589 32.24 -0.12 -16.81
N GLU A 590 33.30 0.52 -16.28
CA GLU A 590 33.60 0.53 -14.84
C GLU A 590 32.45 1.13 -14.03
N ASP A 591 31.94 2.29 -14.44
CA ASP A 591 30.79 2.95 -13.80
C ASP A 591 29.54 2.05 -13.86
N THR A 592 29.33 1.33 -14.97
CA THR A 592 28.21 0.40 -15.14
C THR A 592 28.35 -0.80 -14.19
N LEU A 593 29.51 -1.46 -14.17
CA LEU A 593 29.75 -2.66 -13.35
C LEU A 593 29.75 -2.34 -11.86
N ALA A 594 30.21 -1.16 -11.45
CA ALA A 594 30.13 -0.69 -10.07
C ALA A 594 28.68 -0.51 -9.63
N LYS A 595 27.82 0.08 -10.47
CA LYS A 595 26.39 0.21 -10.19
C LYS A 595 25.67 -1.14 -10.15
N ILE A 596 25.99 -2.06 -11.07
CA ILE A 596 25.47 -3.43 -11.04
C ILE A 596 25.86 -4.11 -9.73
N ALA A 597 27.12 -3.99 -9.29
CA ALA A 597 27.58 -4.59 -8.04
C ALA A 597 26.85 -4.05 -6.80
N ASP A 598 26.48 -2.77 -6.79
CA ASP A 598 25.75 -2.17 -5.68
C ASP A 598 24.26 -2.55 -5.67
N LEU A 599 23.61 -2.57 -6.84
CA LEU A 599 22.20 -3.01 -6.98
C LEU A 599 22.03 -4.51 -6.67
N THR A 600 22.99 -5.34 -7.09
CA THR A 600 23.01 -6.79 -6.85
C THR A 600 23.72 -7.17 -5.56
N TYR A 601 23.83 -6.23 -4.61
CA TYR A 601 24.49 -6.49 -3.34
C TYR A 601 23.80 -7.64 -2.59
N GLY A 602 24.59 -8.57 -2.05
CA GLY A 602 24.08 -9.75 -1.33
C GLY A 602 23.80 -10.96 -2.22
N TYR A 603 23.94 -10.82 -3.54
CA TYR A 603 23.83 -11.91 -4.51
C TYR A 603 25.22 -12.24 -5.06
N ASP A 604 25.69 -13.46 -4.80
CA ASP A 604 26.92 -13.97 -5.42
C ASP A 604 26.68 -14.26 -6.91
N ASP A 605 25.56 -14.91 -7.22
CA ASP A 605 25.08 -15.10 -8.59
C ASP A 605 24.20 -13.93 -9.04
N LYS A 606 24.64 -13.24 -10.08
CA LYS A 606 23.94 -12.08 -10.64
C LYS A 606 22.68 -12.45 -11.40
N GLU A 607 22.60 -13.67 -11.94
CA GLU A 607 21.40 -14.19 -12.57
C GLU A 607 20.30 -14.45 -11.53
N GLU A 608 20.68 -14.98 -10.36
CA GLU A 608 19.74 -15.25 -9.27
C GLU A 608 19.06 -13.98 -8.76
N PHE A 609 19.77 -12.84 -8.73
CA PHE A 609 19.15 -11.54 -8.42
C PHE A 609 17.98 -11.22 -9.35
N TYR A 610 18.16 -11.42 -10.67
CA TYR A 610 17.11 -11.15 -11.66
C TYR A 610 15.92 -12.08 -11.44
N VAL A 611 16.19 -13.38 -11.30
CA VAL A 611 15.15 -14.41 -11.12
C VAL A 611 14.37 -14.17 -9.83
N GLU A 612 15.06 -13.87 -8.73
CA GLU A 612 14.42 -13.64 -7.43
C GLU A 612 13.57 -12.38 -7.44
N LYS A 613 14.12 -11.22 -7.84
CA LYS A 613 13.36 -9.96 -7.82
C LYS A 613 12.14 -10.02 -8.75
N LEU A 614 12.31 -10.62 -9.93
CA LEU A 614 11.19 -10.81 -10.84
C LEU A 614 10.13 -11.76 -10.26
N ALA A 615 10.55 -12.87 -9.64
CA ALA A 615 9.63 -13.81 -9.00
C ALA A 615 8.88 -13.15 -7.83
N GLU A 616 9.55 -12.37 -6.99
CA GLU A 616 8.94 -11.65 -5.88
C GLU A 616 7.88 -10.64 -6.35
N GLY A 617 8.20 -9.87 -7.40
CA GLY A 617 7.26 -8.94 -8.02
C GLY A 617 6.03 -9.63 -8.59
N ILE A 618 6.22 -10.70 -9.38
CA ILE A 618 5.13 -11.52 -9.93
C ILE A 618 4.28 -12.12 -8.82
N ALA A 619 4.93 -12.70 -7.80
CA ALA A 619 4.27 -13.36 -6.70
C ALA A 619 3.41 -12.38 -5.88
N THR A 620 3.90 -11.17 -5.66
CA THR A 620 3.16 -10.10 -4.98
C THR A 620 1.89 -9.71 -5.75
N ILE A 621 1.97 -9.58 -7.09
CA ILE A 621 0.79 -9.28 -7.92
C ILE A 621 -0.22 -10.43 -7.85
N ALA A 622 0.24 -11.66 -8.03
CA ALA A 622 -0.62 -12.85 -8.01
C ALA A 622 -1.31 -13.07 -6.66
N ALA A 623 -0.60 -12.80 -5.55
CA ALA A 623 -1.17 -12.81 -4.20
C ALA A 623 -2.18 -11.68 -3.99
N GLY A 624 -1.93 -10.49 -4.57
CA GLY A 624 -2.82 -9.34 -4.46
C GLY A 624 -4.21 -9.57 -5.06
N VAL A 625 -4.31 -10.34 -6.15
CA VAL A 625 -5.58 -10.68 -6.82
C VAL A 625 -6.20 -12.00 -6.37
N TRP A 626 -5.51 -12.78 -5.53
CA TRP A 626 -5.91 -14.14 -5.21
C TRP A 626 -7.26 -14.19 -4.48
N LYS A 627 -8.22 -14.95 -5.03
CA LYS A 627 -9.49 -15.31 -4.39
C LYS A 627 -10.20 -16.39 -5.17
N GLU A 628 -11.14 -17.05 -4.51
CA GLU A 628 -12.11 -17.92 -5.16
C GLU A 628 -13.21 -17.06 -5.80
N LEU A 629 -13.49 -17.30 -7.08
CA LEU A 629 -14.57 -16.69 -7.83
C LEU A 629 -15.88 -17.47 -7.61
N PRO A 630 -17.06 -16.90 -7.93
CA PRO A 630 -18.35 -17.57 -7.72
C PRO A 630 -18.49 -18.93 -8.42
N ASP A 631 -17.74 -19.16 -9.50
CA ASP A 631 -17.69 -20.41 -10.25
C ASP A 631 -16.76 -21.48 -9.63
N GLY A 632 -16.12 -21.18 -8.50
CA GLY A 632 -15.16 -22.04 -7.79
C GLY A 632 -13.75 -22.02 -8.38
N SER A 633 -13.50 -21.21 -9.42
CA SER A 633 -12.15 -21.02 -9.96
C SER A 633 -11.37 -19.99 -9.14
N ILE A 634 -10.04 -20.01 -9.25
CA ILE A 634 -9.19 -18.98 -8.63
C ILE A 634 -9.03 -17.83 -9.62
N ALA A 635 -9.18 -16.60 -9.12
CA ALA A 635 -8.97 -15.37 -9.87
C ALA A 635 -7.64 -15.40 -10.65
N PRO A 636 -7.65 -15.29 -11.98
CA PRO A 636 -6.45 -15.44 -12.79
C PRO A 636 -5.49 -14.26 -12.60
N CYS A 637 -4.19 -14.55 -12.67
CA CYS A 637 -3.13 -13.55 -12.78
C CYS A 637 -2.39 -13.73 -14.11
N ILE A 638 -2.88 -13.08 -15.17
CA ILE A 638 -2.30 -13.17 -16.51
C ILE A 638 -1.06 -12.26 -16.58
N VAL A 639 0.13 -12.86 -16.59
CA VAL A 639 1.43 -12.17 -16.59
C VAL A 639 1.97 -12.11 -18.00
N ARG A 640 2.02 -10.92 -18.58
CA ARG A 640 2.65 -10.71 -19.90
C ARG A 640 4.16 -10.71 -19.75
N LEU A 641 4.82 -11.65 -20.42
CA LEU A 641 6.28 -11.71 -20.52
C LEU A 641 6.84 -10.42 -21.12
N SER A 642 8.15 -10.17 -20.98
CA SER A 642 8.72 -8.88 -21.34
C SER A 642 8.50 -8.51 -22.81
N ASP A 643 7.87 -7.37 -23.04
CA ASP A 643 7.57 -6.83 -24.37
C ASP A 643 8.33 -5.51 -24.60
N PHE A 644 9.47 -5.35 -23.95
CA PHE A 644 10.35 -4.21 -24.16
C PHE A 644 10.84 -4.17 -25.61
N LYS A 645 10.87 -2.96 -26.14
CA LYS A 645 11.52 -2.61 -27.39
C LYS A 645 13.01 -2.42 -27.16
N THR A 646 13.79 -2.55 -28.23
CA THR A 646 15.25 -2.35 -28.24
C THR A 646 15.68 -1.01 -27.60
N ASN A 647 14.95 0.07 -27.84
CA ASN A 647 15.23 1.39 -27.24
C ASN A 647 14.93 1.45 -25.73
N GLU A 648 13.98 0.66 -25.23
CA GLU A 648 13.66 0.58 -23.81
C GLU A 648 14.72 -0.27 -23.08
N TYR A 649 15.09 -1.44 -23.62
CA TYR A 649 16.21 -2.23 -23.10
C TYR A 649 17.53 -1.46 -23.10
N LYS A 650 17.78 -0.62 -24.11
CA LYS A 650 18.99 0.22 -24.20
C LYS A 650 19.12 1.19 -23.02
N ASN A 651 18.01 1.59 -22.41
CA ASN A 651 17.97 2.52 -21.28
C ASN A 651 18.26 1.83 -19.94
N LEU A 652 18.14 0.51 -19.85
CA LEU A 652 18.55 -0.24 -18.66
C LEU A 652 20.06 -0.19 -18.47
N LEU A 653 20.50 -0.38 -17.22
CA LEU A 653 21.93 -0.42 -16.90
C LEU A 653 22.60 -1.57 -17.67
N GLY A 654 23.64 -1.24 -18.45
CA GLY A 654 24.33 -2.19 -19.34
C GLY A 654 23.67 -2.41 -20.71
N GLY A 655 22.45 -1.93 -20.95
CA GLY A 655 21.71 -2.17 -22.20
C GLY A 655 22.39 -1.61 -23.45
N TRP A 656 23.13 -0.50 -23.32
CA TRP A 656 23.88 0.11 -24.42
C TRP A 656 24.94 -0.80 -25.08
N ILE A 657 25.30 -1.91 -24.44
CA ILE A 657 26.25 -2.91 -24.95
C ILE A 657 25.58 -3.85 -25.96
N TYR A 658 24.30 -4.16 -25.73
CA TYR A 658 23.56 -5.21 -26.44
C TYR A 658 22.58 -4.64 -27.46
N GLU A 659 22.08 -3.43 -27.22
CA GLU A 659 20.96 -2.88 -27.97
C GLU A 659 21.39 -1.87 -29.04
N SER A 660 21.11 -2.20 -30.29
CA SER A 660 21.36 -1.34 -31.45
C SER A 660 20.24 -0.30 -31.68
N GLU A 661 20.45 0.69 -32.55
CA GLU A 661 19.37 1.60 -32.94
C GLU A 661 18.48 0.98 -34.02
N GLU A 662 17.17 0.99 -33.78
CA GLU A 662 16.16 0.53 -34.74
C GLU A 662 15.35 1.72 -35.28
N ASN A 663 15.09 1.72 -36.60
CA ASN A 663 14.28 2.76 -37.23
C ASN A 663 12.81 2.73 -36.81
N ASN A 664 12.27 1.54 -36.49
CA ASN A 664 10.87 1.35 -36.10
C ASN A 664 10.76 0.38 -34.91
N PRO A 665 11.06 0.83 -33.68
CA PRO A 665 11.06 -0.04 -32.51
C PRO A 665 9.72 -0.76 -32.26
N MET A 666 8.59 -0.15 -32.65
CA MET A 666 7.26 -0.74 -32.49
C MET A 666 7.08 -2.06 -33.25
N MET A 667 7.77 -2.24 -34.38
CA MET A 667 7.73 -3.47 -35.20
C MET A 667 9.05 -4.27 -35.12
N GLY A 668 9.99 -3.81 -34.29
CA GLY A 668 11.38 -4.27 -34.23
C GLY A 668 11.59 -5.54 -33.40
N PHE A 669 12.81 -5.70 -32.89
CA PHE A 669 13.25 -6.87 -32.14
C PHE A 669 12.67 -6.92 -30.71
N ARG A 670 11.46 -7.51 -30.59
CA ARG A 670 10.68 -7.65 -29.34
C ARG A 670 9.77 -8.88 -29.34
N GLY A 671 9.21 -9.21 -28.17
CA GLY A 671 8.28 -10.33 -27.95
C GLY A 671 8.86 -11.68 -28.34
N ALA A 672 8.02 -12.59 -28.86
CA ALA A 672 8.43 -13.97 -29.16
C ALA A 672 9.71 -14.08 -30.01
N SER A 673 9.90 -13.24 -31.03
CA SER A 673 11.12 -13.29 -31.87
C SER A 673 12.40 -12.98 -31.08
N ARG A 674 12.30 -12.16 -30.02
CA ARG A 674 13.42 -11.89 -29.12
C ARG A 674 13.68 -13.11 -28.23
N TYR A 675 12.65 -13.77 -27.72
CA TYR A 675 12.78 -14.95 -26.85
C TYR A 675 13.49 -16.13 -27.52
N VAL A 676 13.28 -16.32 -28.82
CA VAL A 676 13.84 -17.44 -29.60
C VAL A 676 15.17 -17.13 -30.27
N SER A 677 15.68 -15.90 -30.11
CA SER A 677 16.96 -15.47 -30.65
C SER A 677 18.13 -15.99 -29.83
N ASP A 678 19.19 -16.48 -30.49
CA ASP A 678 20.42 -16.95 -29.83
C ASP A 678 21.03 -15.88 -28.91
N ASP A 679 20.89 -14.59 -29.26
CA ASP A 679 21.48 -13.47 -28.51
C ASP A 679 20.71 -13.12 -27.22
N PHE A 680 19.48 -13.62 -27.03
CA PHE A 680 18.61 -13.25 -25.91
C PHE A 680 17.91 -14.43 -25.24
N GLN A 681 17.95 -15.64 -25.81
CA GLN A 681 17.26 -16.82 -25.26
C GLN A 681 17.63 -17.09 -23.79
N ASN A 682 18.89 -16.85 -23.40
CA ASN A 682 19.32 -17.01 -22.01
C ASN A 682 18.67 -15.99 -21.06
N ALA A 683 18.47 -14.74 -21.49
CA ALA A 683 17.71 -13.76 -20.72
C ALA A 683 16.24 -14.16 -20.57
N PHE A 684 15.63 -14.70 -21.63
CA PHE A 684 14.27 -15.24 -21.56
C PHE A 684 14.14 -16.42 -20.58
N ILE A 685 15.15 -17.29 -20.52
CA ILE A 685 15.20 -18.38 -19.53
C ILE A 685 15.14 -17.83 -18.09
N LEU A 686 15.76 -16.69 -17.79
CA LEU A 686 15.65 -16.08 -16.46
C LEU A 686 14.20 -15.68 -16.12
N GLU A 687 13.45 -15.14 -17.09
CA GLU A 687 12.02 -14.84 -16.90
C GLU A 687 11.18 -16.10 -16.65
N LEU A 688 11.45 -17.18 -17.37
CA LEU A 688 10.77 -18.47 -17.17
C LEU A 688 11.08 -19.07 -15.80
N ARG A 689 12.33 -18.99 -15.34
CA ARG A 689 12.72 -19.40 -13.98
C ARG A 689 12.01 -18.57 -12.92
N ALA A 690 11.82 -17.28 -13.15
CA ALA A 690 11.06 -16.42 -12.23
C ALA A 690 9.59 -16.84 -12.15
N ILE A 691 8.95 -17.15 -13.29
CA ILE A 691 7.58 -17.69 -13.33
C ILE A 691 7.48 -19.02 -12.59
N ALA A 692 8.43 -19.93 -12.82
CA ALA A 692 8.48 -21.22 -12.13
C ALA A 692 8.62 -21.03 -10.61
N LYS A 693 9.59 -20.21 -10.16
CA LYS A 693 9.84 -19.89 -8.76
C LYS A 693 8.60 -19.27 -8.09
N ALA A 694 7.92 -18.33 -8.76
CA ALA A 694 6.68 -17.73 -8.23
C ALA A 694 5.54 -18.76 -8.10
N ARG A 695 5.41 -19.70 -9.03
CA ARG A 695 4.42 -20.79 -8.94
C ARG A 695 4.77 -21.82 -7.85
N GLU A 696 6.06 -22.10 -7.62
CA GLU A 696 6.53 -22.96 -6.54
C GLU A 696 6.19 -22.38 -5.15
N MET A 697 6.03 -21.06 -5.03
CA MET A 697 5.50 -20.38 -3.84
C MET A 697 3.98 -20.60 -3.63
N GLY A 698 3.34 -21.47 -4.42
CA GLY A 698 1.91 -21.81 -4.31
C GLY A 698 0.97 -20.93 -5.14
N LEU A 699 1.50 -19.98 -5.90
CA LEU A 699 0.70 -19.04 -6.70
C LEU A 699 0.35 -19.63 -8.07
N THR A 700 -0.46 -20.68 -8.05
CA THR A 700 -0.85 -21.44 -9.26
C THR A 700 -1.78 -20.68 -10.21
N ASN A 701 -2.30 -19.53 -9.79
CA ASN A 701 -3.13 -18.64 -10.62
C ASN A 701 -2.33 -17.80 -11.63
N ILE A 702 -1.00 -17.88 -11.62
CA ILE A 702 -0.11 -17.22 -12.60
C ILE A 702 -0.26 -17.86 -13.98
N ILE A 703 -0.65 -17.08 -14.99
CA ILE A 703 -0.78 -17.51 -16.38
C ILE A 703 0.20 -16.68 -17.23
N PRO A 704 1.36 -17.21 -17.66
CA PRO A 704 2.24 -16.48 -18.57
C PRO A 704 1.55 -16.24 -19.92
N MET A 705 1.73 -15.04 -20.44
CA MET A 705 1.22 -14.61 -21.74
C MET A 705 2.36 -14.16 -22.64
N VAL A 706 2.46 -14.75 -23.83
CA VAL A 706 3.48 -14.47 -24.83
C VAL A 706 3.04 -13.27 -25.69
N PRO A 707 3.74 -12.11 -25.63
CA PRO A 707 3.48 -10.97 -26.49
C PRO A 707 4.15 -11.11 -27.87
N PHE A 708 3.61 -10.39 -28.84
CA PHE A 708 4.17 -10.15 -30.17
C PHE A 708 4.62 -11.43 -30.91
N CYS A 709 3.88 -12.52 -30.74
CA CYS A 709 4.14 -13.81 -31.39
C CYS A 709 3.73 -13.76 -32.86
N ARG A 710 4.69 -13.67 -33.79
CA ARG A 710 4.41 -13.38 -35.20
C ARG A 710 3.89 -14.58 -35.96
N SER A 711 4.36 -15.79 -35.63
CA SER A 711 3.98 -17.01 -36.33
C SER A 711 3.79 -18.21 -35.40
N PRO A 712 3.08 -19.26 -35.85
CA PRO A 712 2.96 -20.51 -35.10
C PRO A 712 4.31 -21.22 -34.86
N GLU A 713 5.29 -21.03 -35.73
CA GLU A 713 6.65 -21.59 -35.55
C GLU A 713 7.38 -20.90 -34.38
N GLU A 714 7.20 -19.59 -34.20
CA GLU A 714 7.69 -18.90 -33.01
C GLU A 714 6.98 -19.42 -31.75
N ALA A 715 5.66 -19.61 -31.82
CA ALA A 715 4.88 -20.16 -30.71
C ALA A 715 5.38 -21.56 -30.30
N GLN A 716 5.62 -22.45 -31.27
CA GLN A 716 6.19 -23.76 -31.03
C GLN A 716 7.56 -23.65 -30.35
N ARG A 717 8.44 -22.77 -30.86
CA ARG A 717 9.79 -22.63 -30.31
C ARG A 717 9.79 -22.06 -28.89
N VAL A 718 8.91 -21.12 -28.60
CA VAL A 718 8.70 -20.61 -27.23
C VAL A 718 8.20 -21.74 -26.31
N GLU A 719 7.22 -22.54 -26.74
CA GLU A 719 6.73 -23.69 -25.97
C GLU A 719 7.85 -24.71 -25.68
N GLU A 720 8.72 -25.00 -26.65
CA GLU A 720 9.90 -25.88 -26.45
C GLU A 720 10.85 -25.35 -25.36
N ILE A 721 11.12 -24.05 -25.33
CA ILE A 721 11.97 -23.41 -24.31
C ILE A 721 11.27 -23.42 -22.94
N MET A 722 9.96 -23.16 -22.89
CA MET A 722 9.18 -23.26 -21.65
C MET A 722 9.24 -24.67 -21.06
N ILE A 723 9.10 -25.70 -21.92
CA ILE A 723 9.20 -27.10 -21.51
C ILE A 723 10.60 -27.41 -20.97
N SER A 724 11.68 -26.87 -21.56
CA SER A 724 13.04 -27.12 -21.06
C SER A 724 13.29 -26.54 -19.67
N GLU A 725 12.59 -25.46 -19.30
CA GLU A 725 12.63 -24.88 -17.95
C GLU A 725 11.53 -25.44 -17.02
N GLY A 726 10.86 -26.54 -17.40
CA GLY A 726 9.90 -27.25 -16.56
C GLY A 726 8.47 -26.70 -16.57
N LEU A 727 8.19 -25.65 -17.35
CA LEU A 727 6.87 -25.05 -17.52
C LEU A 727 6.09 -25.77 -18.61
N VAL A 728 5.38 -26.84 -18.23
CA VAL A 728 4.60 -27.68 -19.14
C VAL A 728 3.10 -27.39 -18.98
N ARG A 729 2.43 -26.99 -20.08
CA ARG A 729 0.97 -26.75 -20.09
C ARG A 729 0.19 -27.95 -19.57
N GLY A 730 -0.83 -27.68 -18.75
CA GLY A 730 -1.66 -28.68 -18.08
C GLY A 730 -1.04 -29.32 -16.83
N ARG A 731 0.28 -29.27 -16.66
CA ARG A 731 0.95 -29.74 -15.43
C ARG A 731 0.78 -28.69 -14.33
N ASP A 732 0.41 -29.13 -13.13
CA ASP A 732 0.19 -28.26 -11.96
C ASP A 732 -0.75 -27.07 -12.26
N GLY A 733 -1.70 -27.27 -13.19
CA GLY A 733 -2.66 -26.25 -13.63
C GLY A 733 -2.08 -25.12 -14.50
N LEU A 734 -0.84 -25.24 -15.00
CA LEU A 734 -0.23 -24.20 -15.84
C LEU A 734 -1.01 -24.03 -17.15
N LYS A 735 -1.36 -22.78 -17.45
CA LYS A 735 -1.91 -22.33 -18.73
C LYS A 735 -0.93 -21.35 -19.36
N VAL A 736 -0.89 -21.27 -20.68
CA VAL A 736 -0.09 -20.27 -21.41
C VAL A 736 -0.98 -19.54 -22.41
N PHE A 737 -0.98 -18.22 -22.37
CA PHE A 737 -1.80 -17.38 -23.24
C PHE A 737 -0.96 -16.72 -24.33
N CYS A 738 -1.61 -16.29 -25.42
CA CYS A 738 -1.01 -15.43 -26.43
C CYS A 738 -1.67 -14.05 -26.39
N MET A 739 -0.88 -12.99 -26.48
CA MET A 739 -1.44 -11.68 -26.78
C MET A 739 -1.81 -11.65 -28.28
N ALA A 740 -3.10 -11.61 -28.59
CA ALA A 740 -3.61 -11.57 -29.95
C ALA A 740 -3.61 -10.12 -30.44
N GLU A 741 -2.47 -9.69 -30.96
CA GLU A 741 -2.20 -8.29 -31.27
C GLU A 741 -1.61 -8.06 -32.68
N ILE A 742 -1.30 -9.15 -33.39
CA ILE A 742 -0.81 -9.13 -34.77
C ILE A 742 -1.90 -9.74 -35.67
N PRO A 743 -2.15 -9.20 -36.88
CA PRO A 743 -3.11 -9.79 -37.81
C PRO A 743 -2.90 -11.28 -38.10
N SER A 744 -1.67 -11.79 -38.03
CA SER A 744 -1.39 -13.23 -38.16
C SER A 744 -1.98 -14.06 -37.02
N ASN A 745 -2.02 -13.54 -35.79
CA ASN A 745 -2.67 -14.22 -34.66
C ASN A 745 -4.17 -14.43 -34.92
N ILE A 746 -4.78 -13.45 -35.57
CA ILE A 746 -6.20 -13.46 -35.90
C ILE A 746 -6.48 -14.43 -37.06
N ILE A 747 -5.74 -14.28 -38.17
CA ILE A 747 -5.96 -15.06 -39.40
C ILE A 747 -5.66 -16.55 -39.20
N CYS A 748 -4.67 -16.88 -38.35
CA CYS A 748 -4.23 -18.25 -38.09
C CYS A 748 -4.63 -18.72 -36.68
N ALA A 749 -5.72 -18.19 -36.11
CA ALA A 749 -6.12 -18.45 -34.73
C ALA A 749 -6.27 -19.94 -34.42
N ASP A 750 -6.83 -20.72 -35.36
CA ASP A 750 -6.99 -22.17 -35.29
C ASP A 750 -5.64 -22.90 -35.10
N ILE A 751 -4.58 -22.43 -35.75
CA ILE A 751 -3.24 -22.99 -35.63
C ILE A 751 -2.61 -22.59 -34.29
N PHE A 752 -2.75 -21.31 -33.89
CA PHE A 752 -2.23 -20.81 -32.61
C PHE A 752 -2.87 -21.51 -31.40
N CYS A 753 -4.14 -21.93 -31.49
CA CYS A 753 -4.84 -22.68 -30.43
C CYS A 753 -4.14 -23.98 -30.00
N LYS A 754 -3.24 -24.53 -30.82
CA LYS A 754 -2.43 -25.71 -30.48
C LYS A 754 -1.39 -25.42 -29.40
N TYR A 755 -0.82 -24.21 -29.42
CA TYR A 755 0.29 -23.80 -28.56
C TYR A 755 -0.15 -22.96 -27.34
N PHE A 756 -1.41 -22.50 -27.33
CA PHE A 756 -1.94 -21.65 -26.26
C PHE A 756 -3.27 -22.17 -25.70
N ASP A 757 -3.56 -21.81 -24.45
CA ASP A 757 -4.79 -22.15 -23.72
C ASP A 757 -5.84 -21.04 -23.77
N GLY A 758 -5.46 -19.87 -24.28
CA GLY A 758 -6.33 -18.72 -24.46
C GLY A 758 -5.61 -17.54 -25.09
N PHE A 759 -6.36 -16.49 -25.37
CA PHE A 759 -5.89 -15.26 -25.99
C PHE A 759 -6.27 -14.04 -25.15
N SER A 760 -5.44 -13.02 -25.19
CA SER A 760 -5.81 -11.66 -24.76
C SER A 760 -5.59 -10.70 -25.91
N ILE A 761 -6.65 -10.05 -26.38
CA ILE A 761 -6.59 -9.11 -27.49
C ILE A 761 -5.81 -7.86 -27.04
N GLY A 762 -4.70 -7.59 -27.72
CA GLY A 762 -3.96 -6.34 -27.60
C GLY A 762 -4.48 -5.34 -28.61
N SER A 763 -5.59 -4.64 -28.28
CA SER A 763 -6.29 -3.80 -29.26
C SER A 763 -5.43 -2.68 -29.84
N ASN A 764 -4.47 -2.18 -29.06
CA ASN A 764 -3.59 -1.09 -29.47
C ASN A 764 -2.69 -1.47 -30.65
N ASP A 765 -1.91 -2.54 -30.48
CA ASP A 765 -1.01 -3.04 -31.52
C ASP A 765 -1.81 -3.66 -32.67
N LEU A 766 -2.95 -4.29 -32.39
CA LEU A 766 -3.83 -4.82 -33.44
C LEU A 766 -4.36 -3.72 -34.37
N VAL A 767 -4.79 -2.58 -33.81
CA VAL A 767 -5.20 -1.40 -34.59
C VAL A 767 -4.02 -0.88 -35.41
N GLN A 768 -2.88 -0.66 -34.75
CA GLN A 768 -1.68 -0.12 -35.41
C GLN A 768 -1.23 -0.98 -36.59
N LEU A 769 -1.20 -2.31 -36.44
CA LEU A 769 -0.73 -3.23 -37.47
C LEU A 769 -1.78 -3.52 -38.55
N THR A 770 -3.07 -3.52 -38.20
CA THR A 770 -4.15 -3.71 -39.18
C THR A 770 -4.23 -2.52 -40.14
N PHE A 771 -4.02 -1.30 -39.65
CA PHE A 771 -4.09 -0.08 -40.47
C PHE A 771 -2.73 0.44 -40.95
N GLY A 772 -1.62 -0.07 -40.39
CA GLY A 772 -0.28 0.46 -40.67
C GLY A 772 -0.09 1.88 -40.16
N ALA A 773 -0.74 2.24 -39.04
CA ALA A 773 -0.78 3.60 -38.50
C ALA A 773 -0.12 3.65 -37.12
N GLY A 774 1.03 4.32 -37.02
CA GLY A 774 1.71 4.54 -35.74
C GLY A 774 0.89 5.45 -34.83
N ARG A 775 0.58 4.99 -33.62
CA ARG A 775 -0.21 5.74 -32.64
C ARG A 775 0.51 6.96 -32.04
N ASP A 776 1.84 6.97 -32.11
CA ASP A 776 2.72 8.05 -31.68
C ASP A 776 2.97 9.08 -32.80
N ASN A 777 2.41 8.87 -33.99
CA ASN A 777 2.58 9.79 -35.09
C ASN A 777 1.62 10.98 -34.99
N GLU A 778 2.16 12.14 -34.63
CA GLU A 778 1.41 13.40 -34.47
C GLU A 778 0.51 13.77 -35.67
N LYS A 779 0.89 13.38 -36.89
CA LYS A 779 0.09 13.68 -38.09
C LYS A 779 -1.09 12.73 -38.26
N LEU A 780 -0.96 11.49 -37.79
CA LEU A 780 -2.01 10.47 -37.88
C LEU A 780 -3.01 10.56 -36.72
N LEU A 781 -2.61 11.06 -35.56
CA LEU A 781 -3.50 11.17 -34.39
C LEU A 781 -4.81 11.94 -34.69
N PRO A 782 -4.80 13.15 -35.28
CA PRO A 782 -6.04 13.87 -35.61
C PRO A 782 -6.90 13.17 -36.67
N MET A 783 -6.27 12.39 -37.54
CA MET A 783 -6.90 11.70 -38.66
C MET A 783 -7.54 10.36 -38.24
N ALA A 784 -7.20 9.80 -37.07
CA ALA A 784 -7.68 8.50 -36.61
C ALA A 784 -9.20 8.43 -36.51
N ASN A 785 -9.81 9.44 -35.89
CA ASN A 785 -11.26 9.53 -35.79
C ASN A 785 -11.91 9.89 -37.14
N GLN A 786 -11.25 10.71 -37.96
CA GLN A 786 -11.78 11.14 -39.25
C GLN A 786 -11.93 9.96 -40.24
N TYR A 787 -10.95 9.06 -40.26
CA TYR A 787 -10.92 7.92 -41.18
C TYR A 787 -11.19 6.57 -40.50
N ASN A 788 -11.60 6.60 -39.22
CA ASN A 788 -12.06 5.44 -38.45
C ASN A 788 -11.02 4.30 -38.36
N TYR A 789 -9.73 4.60 -38.20
CA TYR A 789 -8.72 3.59 -37.86
C TYR A 789 -8.53 3.48 -36.34
N ILE A 790 -9.64 3.21 -35.65
CA ILE A 790 -9.74 3.07 -34.19
C ILE A 790 -10.10 1.62 -33.80
N ALA A 791 -10.05 1.32 -32.50
CA ALA A 791 -10.39 0.00 -31.96
C ALA A 791 -11.81 -0.45 -32.33
N ASN A 792 -12.78 0.46 -32.33
CA ASN A 792 -14.17 0.15 -32.65
C ASN A 792 -14.50 0.11 -34.17
N SER A 793 -13.48 0.12 -35.03
CA SER A 793 -13.65 0.09 -36.48
C SER A 793 -14.15 -1.27 -36.97
N VAL A 794 -14.76 -1.28 -38.17
CA VAL A 794 -15.30 -2.51 -38.79
C VAL A 794 -14.21 -3.57 -38.99
N ALA A 795 -13.00 -3.16 -39.36
CA ALA A 795 -11.89 -4.09 -39.58
C ALA A 795 -11.52 -4.82 -38.28
N ILE A 796 -11.40 -4.08 -37.17
CA ILE A 796 -11.03 -4.62 -35.87
C ILE A 796 -12.16 -5.46 -35.27
N ARG A 797 -13.42 -5.01 -35.35
CA ARG A 797 -14.58 -5.81 -34.93
C ARG A 797 -14.61 -7.18 -35.63
N ARG A 798 -14.41 -7.21 -36.95
CA ARG A 798 -14.36 -8.48 -37.71
C ARG A 798 -13.20 -9.36 -37.29
N SER A 799 -12.04 -8.77 -37.05
CA SER A 799 -10.87 -9.49 -36.54
C SER A 799 -11.16 -10.13 -35.18
N ILE A 800 -11.74 -9.37 -34.25
CA ILE A 800 -12.09 -9.84 -32.91
C ILE A 800 -13.16 -10.93 -32.97
N GLN A 801 -14.25 -10.72 -33.72
CA GLN A 801 -15.30 -11.71 -33.92
C GLN A 801 -14.75 -13.02 -34.49
N HIS A 802 -13.85 -12.94 -35.48
CA HIS A 802 -13.21 -14.14 -36.02
C HIS A 802 -12.36 -14.86 -34.98
N LEU A 803 -11.56 -14.12 -34.21
CA LEU A 803 -10.72 -14.70 -33.16
C LEU A 803 -11.56 -15.40 -32.09
N ILE A 804 -12.56 -14.70 -31.53
CA ILE A 804 -13.43 -15.23 -30.47
C ILE A 804 -14.07 -16.53 -30.94
N LYS A 805 -14.76 -16.49 -32.08
CA LYS A 805 -15.41 -17.67 -32.65
C LYS A 805 -14.44 -18.84 -32.87
N THR A 806 -13.29 -18.59 -33.51
CA THR A 806 -12.33 -19.65 -33.84
C THR A 806 -11.70 -20.26 -32.58
N ALA A 807 -11.38 -19.43 -31.59
CA ALA A 807 -10.83 -19.86 -30.31
C ALA A 807 -11.85 -20.68 -29.50
N HIS A 808 -13.11 -20.24 -29.44
CA HIS A 808 -14.19 -20.97 -28.76
C HIS A 808 -14.50 -22.32 -29.41
N GLU A 809 -14.47 -22.41 -30.75
CA GLU A 809 -14.60 -23.68 -31.47
C GLU A 809 -13.51 -24.71 -31.06
N GLU A 810 -12.34 -24.22 -30.64
CA GLU A 810 -11.21 -25.01 -30.10
C GLU A 810 -11.20 -25.10 -28.55
N GLY A 811 -12.24 -24.59 -27.88
CA GLY A 811 -12.38 -24.60 -26.42
C GLY A 811 -11.40 -23.67 -25.68
N LYS A 812 -10.94 -22.59 -26.32
CA LYS A 812 -9.98 -21.61 -25.79
C LYS A 812 -10.68 -20.33 -25.39
N LYS A 813 -10.26 -19.74 -24.26
CA LYS A 813 -10.79 -18.47 -23.77
C LYS A 813 -10.21 -17.28 -24.54
N VAL A 814 -10.99 -16.23 -24.72
CA VAL A 814 -10.55 -14.96 -25.32
C VAL A 814 -10.93 -13.79 -24.41
N GLY A 815 -9.91 -13.06 -23.96
CA GLY A 815 -10.07 -11.79 -23.27
C GLY A 815 -9.62 -10.60 -24.13
N ILE A 816 -9.80 -9.40 -23.61
CA ILE A 816 -9.24 -8.17 -24.16
C ILE A 816 -8.57 -7.35 -23.05
N CYS A 817 -7.46 -6.70 -23.37
CA CYS A 817 -6.80 -5.76 -22.47
C CYS A 817 -6.62 -4.39 -23.12
N GLY A 818 -6.80 -3.34 -22.31
CA GLY A 818 -6.65 -1.94 -22.73
C GLY A 818 -7.87 -1.09 -22.41
N GLN A 819 -7.76 0.21 -22.68
CA GLN A 819 -8.79 1.20 -22.33
C GLN A 819 -9.91 1.32 -23.38
N ALA A 820 -9.77 0.71 -24.57
CA ALA A 820 -10.77 0.83 -25.61
C ALA A 820 -12.22 0.46 -25.16
N PRO A 821 -12.44 -0.58 -24.33
CA PRO A 821 -13.79 -0.89 -23.82
C PRO A 821 -14.29 0.11 -22.76
N SER A 822 -13.40 0.77 -21.99
CA SER A 822 -13.81 1.83 -21.06
C SER A 822 -14.15 3.14 -21.80
N ASP A 823 -13.38 3.47 -22.83
CA ASP A 823 -13.50 4.71 -23.59
C ASP A 823 -14.68 4.69 -24.57
N ASP A 824 -15.00 3.51 -25.11
CA ASP A 824 -16.12 3.31 -26.03
C ASP A 824 -17.11 2.26 -25.51
N PRO A 825 -18.21 2.68 -24.87
CA PRO A 825 -19.25 1.79 -24.37
C PRO A 825 -19.89 0.91 -25.46
N GLU A 826 -19.93 1.36 -26.72
CA GLU A 826 -20.46 0.54 -27.82
C GLU A 826 -19.48 -0.56 -28.24
N PHE A 827 -18.18 -0.33 -28.05
CA PHE A 827 -17.17 -1.37 -28.22
C PHE A 827 -17.27 -2.43 -27.12
N LEU A 828 -17.43 -2.02 -25.85
CA LEU A 828 -17.72 -2.95 -24.74
C LEU A 828 -18.97 -3.79 -25.02
N ARG A 829 -20.07 -3.15 -25.44
CA ARG A 829 -21.31 -3.86 -25.79
C ARG A 829 -21.10 -4.90 -26.89
N PHE A 830 -20.35 -4.52 -27.92
CA PHE A 830 -19.98 -5.45 -28.99
C PHE A 830 -19.22 -6.67 -28.45
N LEU A 831 -18.24 -6.47 -27.56
CA LEU A 831 -17.45 -7.57 -27.02
C LEU A 831 -18.31 -8.57 -26.23
N VAL A 832 -19.22 -8.07 -25.38
CA VAL A 832 -20.16 -8.91 -24.63
C VAL A 832 -21.14 -9.65 -25.57
N ARG A 833 -21.64 -8.99 -26.62
CA ARG A 833 -22.51 -9.64 -27.63
C ARG A 833 -21.83 -10.77 -28.37
N GLU A 834 -20.52 -10.66 -28.59
CA GLU A 834 -19.71 -11.70 -29.22
C GLU A 834 -19.22 -12.74 -28.20
N ASP A 835 -19.74 -12.73 -26.96
CA ASP A 835 -19.48 -13.72 -25.90
C ASP A 835 -18.01 -13.74 -25.42
N ILE A 836 -17.35 -12.57 -25.33
CA ILE A 836 -15.98 -12.50 -24.82
C ILE A 836 -15.88 -13.06 -23.38
N ASP A 837 -14.83 -13.82 -23.07
CA ASP A 837 -14.68 -14.44 -21.74
C ASP A 837 -14.29 -13.43 -20.65
N SER A 838 -13.53 -12.40 -21.01
CA SER A 838 -13.04 -11.41 -20.03
C SER A 838 -12.68 -10.05 -20.63
N ILE A 839 -12.88 -8.99 -19.85
CA ILE A 839 -12.51 -7.61 -20.19
C ILE A 839 -11.60 -7.06 -19.10
N SER A 840 -10.37 -6.67 -19.45
CA SER A 840 -9.37 -6.15 -18.51
C SER A 840 -9.18 -4.64 -18.64
N LEU A 841 -9.55 -3.90 -17.60
CA LEU A 841 -9.60 -2.43 -17.56
C LEU A 841 -8.60 -1.85 -16.56
N ASN A 842 -8.43 -0.53 -16.56
CA ASN A 842 -7.69 0.11 -15.48
C ASN A 842 -8.55 0.15 -14.20
N PHE A 843 -7.91 0.26 -13.04
CA PHE A 843 -8.62 0.17 -11.75
C PHE A 843 -9.66 1.28 -11.55
N ASP A 844 -9.36 2.50 -12.02
CA ASP A 844 -10.25 3.67 -11.99
C ASP A 844 -11.54 3.48 -12.81
N THR A 845 -11.46 2.72 -13.90
CA THR A 845 -12.58 2.46 -14.82
C THR A 845 -13.26 1.11 -14.59
N TYR A 846 -12.70 0.27 -13.71
CA TYR A 846 -13.17 -1.09 -13.44
C TYR A 846 -14.65 -1.15 -13.03
N ALA A 847 -15.07 -0.36 -12.04
CA ALA A 847 -16.44 -0.41 -11.51
C ALA A 847 -17.47 -0.02 -12.59
N ARG A 848 -17.19 1.05 -13.34
CA ARG A 848 -18.02 1.48 -14.48
C ARG A 848 -18.06 0.41 -15.58
N GLY A 849 -16.92 -0.22 -15.86
CA GLY A 849 -16.83 -1.34 -16.79
C GLY A 849 -17.70 -2.52 -16.39
N ARG A 850 -17.67 -2.92 -15.11
CA ARG A 850 -18.52 -4.00 -14.57
C ARG A 850 -20.00 -3.67 -14.65
N ILE A 851 -20.41 -2.46 -14.26
CA ILE A 851 -21.81 -2.02 -14.37
C ILE A 851 -22.28 -2.05 -15.83
N ASN A 852 -21.45 -1.59 -16.77
CA ASN A 852 -21.79 -1.60 -18.19
C ASN A 852 -21.81 -3.00 -18.80
N THR A 853 -20.96 -3.90 -18.31
CA THR A 853 -20.96 -5.33 -18.69
C THR A 853 -22.27 -5.97 -18.25
N TRP A 854 -22.62 -5.86 -16.96
CA TRP A 854 -23.89 -6.34 -16.41
C TRP A 854 -25.11 -5.78 -17.15
N ARG A 855 -25.17 -4.45 -17.36
CA ARG A 855 -26.22 -3.79 -18.16
C ARG A 855 -26.37 -4.42 -19.54
N THR A 856 -25.25 -4.77 -20.17
CA THR A 856 -25.25 -5.35 -21.52
C THR A 856 -25.75 -6.79 -21.49
N GLU A 857 -25.26 -7.61 -20.57
CA GLU A 857 -25.67 -9.02 -20.41
C GLU A 857 -27.18 -9.15 -20.21
N ILE A 858 -27.76 -8.36 -19.31
CA ILE A 858 -29.20 -8.35 -19.06
C ILE A 858 -29.99 -7.90 -20.29
N ILE A 859 -29.56 -6.82 -20.97
CA ILE A 859 -30.27 -6.34 -22.16
C ILE A 859 -30.22 -7.36 -23.30
N GLU A 860 -29.07 -8.01 -23.50
CA GLU A 860 -28.91 -8.97 -24.61
C GLU A 860 -29.63 -10.29 -24.34
N SER A 861 -29.75 -10.71 -23.07
CA SER A 861 -30.46 -11.94 -22.67
C SER A 861 -31.97 -11.78 -22.58
N GLU A 862 -32.46 -10.67 -22.01
CA GLU A 862 -33.89 -10.51 -21.67
C GLU A 862 -34.72 -9.78 -22.73
N LEU A 863 -34.11 -9.05 -23.67
CA LEU A 863 -34.84 -8.26 -24.68
C LEU A 863 -34.72 -8.81 -26.11
N GLU A 864 -35.81 -8.68 -26.86
CA GLU A 864 -35.80 -8.86 -28.31
C GLU A 864 -35.00 -7.75 -29.03
N ASP A 865 -34.38 -8.08 -30.17
CA ASP A 865 -33.47 -7.19 -30.91
C ASP A 865 -34.05 -5.80 -31.23
N GLU A 866 -35.37 -5.72 -31.49
CA GLU A 866 -36.04 -4.45 -31.80
C GLU A 866 -36.13 -3.49 -30.60
N HIS A 867 -35.98 -3.98 -29.36
CA HIS A 867 -36.08 -3.19 -28.13
C HIS A 867 -34.72 -2.79 -27.56
N LYS A 868 -33.67 -3.58 -27.81
CA LYS A 868 -32.30 -3.36 -27.29
C LYS A 868 -31.77 -1.95 -27.55
N GLY A 869 -31.92 -1.44 -28.77
CA GLY A 869 -31.47 -0.10 -29.13
C GLY A 869 -32.12 1.01 -28.29
N SER A 870 -33.39 0.82 -27.90
CA SER A 870 -34.11 1.77 -27.06
C SER A 870 -33.64 1.70 -25.60
N ALA A 871 -33.39 0.50 -25.08
CA ALA A 871 -32.83 0.29 -23.75
C ALA A 871 -31.44 0.93 -23.60
N TYR A 872 -30.53 0.71 -24.56
CA TYR A 872 -29.22 1.35 -24.55
C TYR A 872 -29.28 2.86 -24.66
N LYS A 873 -30.21 3.38 -25.49
CA LYS A 873 -30.43 4.82 -25.59
C LYS A 873 -30.82 5.41 -24.24
N PHE A 874 -31.72 4.77 -23.50
CA PHE A 874 -32.13 5.23 -22.18
C PHE A 874 -30.98 5.22 -21.16
N LEU A 875 -30.19 4.14 -21.10
CA LEU A 875 -29.04 4.08 -20.20
C LEU A 875 -27.99 5.15 -20.55
N ASN A 876 -27.69 5.32 -21.83
CA ASN A 876 -26.81 6.40 -22.29
C ASN A 876 -27.38 7.79 -21.96
N GLU A 877 -28.69 7.99 -22.02
CA GLU A 877 -29.33 9.26 -21.59
C GLU A 877 -29.14 9.49 -20.08
N CYS A 878 -29.27 8.45 -19.25
CA CYS A 878 -28.97 8.53 -17.82
C CYS A 878 -27.51 8.90 -17.57
N ASP A 879 -26.56 8.18 -18.18
CA ASP A 879 -25.12 8.44 -18.02
C ASP A 879 -24.77 9.85 -18.52
N ASN A 880 -25.35 10.31 -19.63
CA ASN A 880 -25.15 11.68 -20.13
C ASN A 880 -25.73 12.74 -19.18
N LEU A 881 -26.83 12.48 -18.49
CA LEU A 881 -27.37 13.38 -17.47
C LEU A 881 -26.45 13.42 -16.26
N ILE A 882 -25.92 12.27 -15.84
CA ILE A 882 -24.93 12.16 -14.77
C ILE A 882 -23.67 12.97 -15.12
N GLU A 883 -23.08 12.77 -16.30
CA GLU A 883 -21.87 13.51 -16.70
C GLU A 883 -22.12 15.01 -16.84
N LYS A 884 -23.32 15.42 -17.31
CA LYS A 884 -23.69 16.85 -17.35
C LYS A 884 -23.86 17.44 -15.96
N ILE A 885 -24.37 16.67 -15.01
CA ILE A 885 -24.62 17.14 -13.65
C ILE A 885 -23.36 17.07 -12.78
N ARG A 886 -22.36 16.27 -13.17
CA ARG A 886 -21.12 16.08 -12.41
C ARG A 886 -20.46 17.42 -12.13
N ILE A 887 -20.29 17.71 -10.85
CA ILE A 887 -19.38 18.76 -10.39
C ILE A 887 -18.15 18.07 -9.84
N PRO A 888 -16.94 18.44 -10.31
CA PRO A 888 -15.71 17.97 -9.71
C PRO A 888 -15.67 18.30 -8.22
N ARG A 889 -15.89 17.29 -7.36
CA ARG A 889 -15.90 17.45 -5.91
C ARG A 889 -14.53 17.87 -5.40
N GLY A 890 -13.47 17.40 -6.06
CA GLY A 890 -12.10 17.85 -5.80
C GLY A 890 -11.92 19.36 -6.02
N LYS A 891 -12.53 19.92 -7.07
CA LYS A 891 -12.51 21.37 -7.36
C LYS A 891 -13.30 22.17 -6.33
N LEU A 892 -14.49 21.70 -5.94
CA LEU A 892 -15.26 22.29 -4.84
C LEU A 892 -14.45 22.29 -3.54
N ARG A 893 -13.81 21.16 -3.20
CA ARG A 893 -12.97 21.01 -2.00
C ARG A 893 -11.77 21.96 -2.03
N ASN A 894 -11.09 22.09 -3.16
CA ASN A 894 -9.98 23.02 -3.34
C ASN A 894 -10.43 24.48 -3.18
N MET A 895 -11.59 24.85 -3.74
CA MET A 895 -12.15 26.20 -3.64
C MET A 895 -12.58 26.55 -2.22
N ALA A 896 -13.27 25.63 -1.53
CA ALA A 896 -13.65 25.79 -0.12
C ALA A 896 -12.43 26.03 0.76
N ARG A 897 -11.32 25.32 0.50
CA ARG A 897 -10.05 25.50 1.22
C ARG A 897 -9.34 26.81 0.90
N GLN A 898 -9.38 27.26 -0.36
CA GLN A 898 -8.80 28.56 -0.76
C GLN A 898 -9.58 29.76 -0.21
N GLN A 899 -10.89 29.62 0.00
CA GLN A 899 -11.77 30.63 0.58
C GLN A 899 -12.01 30.33 2.06
N LEU A 900 -11.01 30.50 2.92
CA LEU A 900 -11.14 30.40 4.39
C LEU A 900 -12.15 31.44 4.94
N LYS A 901 -13.45 31.09 4.89
CA LYS A 901 -14.58 31.41 5.78
C LYS A 901 -15.91 31.16 5.03
N ASP A 902 -16.63 30.12 5.47
CA ASP A 902 -17.96 29.67 5.04
C ASP A 902 -18.12 29.37 3.53
N ILE A 903 -18.35 28.09 3.20
CA ILE A 903 -18.84 27.70 1.87
C ILE A 903 -20.15 28.45 1.65
N ASP A 904 -20.26 29.16 0.52
CA ASP A 904 -21.47 29.91 0.19
C ASP A 904 -22.71 28.98 0.30
N PRO A 905 -23.73 29.31 1.12
CA PRO A 905 -24.90 28.46 1.31
C PRO A 905 -25.62 28.11 0.00
N GLU A 906 -25.55 28.97 -1.02
CA GLU A 906 -26.09 28.71 -2.36
C GLU A 906 -25.28 27.59 -3.05
N LEU A 907 -23.96 27.55 -2.88
CA LEU A 907 -23.08 26.50 -3.42
C LEU A 907 -23.25 25.16 -2.68
N LEU A 908 -23.39 25.19 -1.35
CA LEU A 908 -23.65 24.00 -0.54
C LEU A 908 -25.00 23.38 -0.88
N SER A 909 -26.06 24.20 -0.95
CA SER A 909 -27.40 23.74 -1.35
C SER A 909 -27.42 23.19 -2.77
N CYS A 910 -26.67 23.80 -3.70
CA CYS A 910 -26.49 23.22 -5.03
C CYS A 910 -25.86 21.83 -4.91
N THR A 911 -24.76 21.67 -4.17
CA THR A 911 -24.05 20.37 -3.99
C THR A 911 -24.97 19.27 -3.46
N GLU A 912 -25.82 19.58 -2.47
CA GLU A 912 -26.82 18.62 -1.97
C GLU A 912 -27.85 18.24 -3.04
N GLN A 913 -28.32 19.22 -3.84
CA GLN A 913 -29.22 18.94 -4.96
C GLN A 913 -28.56 18.09 -6.03
N TYR A 914 -27.28 18.32 -6.32
CA TYR A 914 -26.46 17.49 -7.21
C TYR A 914 -26.40 16.05 -6.74
N ASP A 915 -26.05 15.84 -5.48
CA ASP A 915 -25.91 14.50 -4.90
C ASP A 915 -27.24 13.74 -4.92
N ASN A 916 -28.35 14.41 -4.63
CA ASN A 916 -29.69 13.83 -4.70
C ASN A 916 -30.06 13.40 -6.13
N ILE A 917 -29.87 14.27 -7.12
CA ILE A 917 -30.18 13.96 -8.52
C ILE A 917 -29.25 12.86 -9.06
N PHE A 918 -27.96 12.91 -8.71
CA PHE A 918 -26.98 11.88 -9.09
C PHE A 918 -27.42 10.51 -8.56
N LYS A 919 -27.76 10.43 -7.27
CA LYS A 919 -28.25 9.20 -6.65
C LYS A 919 -29.55 8.70 -7.29
N GLU A 920 -30.50 9.60 -7.52
CA GLU A 920 -31.78 9.23 -8.15
C GLU A 920 -31.59 8.72 -9.59
N LEU A 921 -30.70 9.33 -10.39
CA LEU A 921 -30.36 8.86 -11.73
C LEU A 921 -29.67 7.48 -11.69
N GLN A 922 -28.77 7.25 -10.73
CA GLN A 922 -28.16 5.94 -10.52
C GLN A 922 -29.22 4.89 -10.17
N ASP A 923 -30.08 5.18 -9.20
CA ASP A 923 -31.18 4.30 -8.76
C ASP A 923 -32.13 3.99 -9.92
N ILE A 924 -32.52 5.00 -10.71
CA ILE A 924 -33.35 4.83 -11.91
C ILE A 924 -32.69 3.87 -12.91
N SER A 925 -31.40 4.07 -13.21
CA SER A 925 -30.67 3.23 -14.17
C SER A 925 -30.52 1.79 -13.67
N PHE A 926 -30.29 1.61 -12.38
CA PHE A 926 -30.14 0.31 -11.73
C PHE A 926 -31.46 -0.44 -11.67
N GLU A 927 -32.54 0.23 -11.24
CA GLU A 927 -33.89 -0.33 -11.19
C GLU A 927 -34.38 -0.75 -12.58
N PHE A 928 -34.08 0.03 -13.63
CA PHE A 928 -34.44 -0.32 -15.01
C PHE A 928 -33.85 -1.67 -15.41
N VAL A 929 -32.56 -1.89 -15.16
CA VAL A 929 -31.88 -3.15 -15.50
C VAL A 929 -32.34 -4.28 -14.59
N LYS A 930 -32.54 -4.01 -13.30
CA LYS A 930 -33.01 -5.02 -12.35
C LYS A 930 -34.46 -5.47 -12.58
N GLU A 931 -35.34 -4.59 -13.08
CA GLU A 931 -36.68 -4.99 -13.51
C GLU A 931 -36.63 -5.79 -14.82
N LEU A 932 -35.68 -5.49 -15.73
CA LEU A 932 -35.44 -6.30 -16.94
C LEU A 932 -35.03 -7.74 -16.58
N ASP A 933 -34.05 -7.89 -15.69
CA ASP A 933 -33.50 -9.17 -15.21
C ASP A 933 -34.54 -10.10 -14.57
N LYS A 934 -35.67 -9.57 -14.09
CA LYS A 934 -36.76 -10.40 -13.56
C LYS A 934 -37.56 -11.14 -14.64
N GLY A 935 -37.44 -10.76 -15.91
CA GLY A 935 -38.14 -11.40 -17.04
C GLY A 935 -39.67 -11.23 -17.04
N GLU A 936 -40.23 -10.31 -16.25
CA GLU A 936 -41.69 -10.13 -16.10
C GLU A 936 -42.30 -9.08 -17.05
N ILE A 937 -41.57 -8.61 -18.07
CA ILE A 937 -41.99 -7.48 -18.92
C ILE A 937 -42.84 -7.97 -20.09
N THR A 938 -44.15 -7.75 -20.00
CA THR A 938 -45.10 -8.11 -21.08
C THR A 938 -45.30 -7.00 -22.13
N ASP A 939 -44.97 -5.74 -21.80
CA ASP A 939 -45.04 -4.58 -22.70
C ASP A 939 -43.84 -3.66 -22.48
N PHE A 940 -42.83 -3.80 -23.34
CA PHE A 940 -41.60 -2.99 -23.26
C PHE A 940 -41.86 -1.51 -23.53
N ALA A 941 -42.84 -1.16 -24.37
CA ALA A 941 -43.11 0.25 -24.68
C ALA A 941 -43.68 0.98 -23.46
N GLN A 942 -44.57 0.32 -22.70
CA GLN A 942 -45.07 0.84 -21.43
C GLN A 942 -43.96 0.91 -20.37
N PHE A 943 -43.13 -0.13 -20.28
CA PHE A 943 -41.98 -0.18 -19.38
C PHE A 943 -40.97 0.95 -19.65
N TYR A 944 -40.53 1.09 -20.90
CA TYR A 944 -39.63 2.16 -21.32
C TYR A 944 -40.22 3.54 -21.03
N LYS A 945 -41.52 3.74 -21.27
CA LYS A 945 -42.19 5.00 -20.98
C LYS A 945 -42.18 5.33 -19.49
N LYS A 946 -42.46 4.35 -18.60
CA LYS A 946 -42.41 4.49 -17.13
C LYS A 946 -41.06 5.08 -16.67
N TYR A 947 -39.96 4.56 -17.18
CA TYR A 947 -38.62 5.00 -16.78
C TYR A 947 -38.16 6.29 -17.47
N ASN A 948 -38.41 6.41 -18.77
CA ASN A 948 -38.06 7.61 -19.52
C ASN A 948 -38.80 8.86 -19.02
N GLU A 949 -40.01 8.72 -18.48
CA GLU A 949 -40.71 9.83 -17.82
C GLU A 949 -40.01 10.32 -16.54
N ARG A 950 -39.38 9.42 -15.76
CA ARG A 950 -38.65 9.77 -14.54
C ARG A 950 -37.44 10.66 -14.81
N ILE A 951 -36.74 10.48 -15.93
CA ILE A 951 -35.52 11.25 -16.23
C ILE A 951 -35.78 12.60 -16.92
N LYS A 952 -36.98 12.83 -17.45
CA LYS A 952 -37.31 14.05 -18.21
C LYS A 952 -37.28 15.32 -17.37
N GLU A 953 -37.55 15.21 -16.08
CA GLU A 953 -37.62 16.37 -15.18
C GLU A 953 -36.24 16.93 -14.86
N PHE A 954 -35.22 16.06 -14.70
CA PHE A 954 -33.83 16.48 -14.47
C PHE A 954 -33.27 17.33 -15.60
N GLY A 955 -33.67 17.09 -16.85
CA GLY A 955 -33.25 17.91 -18.00
C GLY A 955 -33.59 19.41 -17.87
N LYS A 956 -34.56 19.77 -17.01
CA LYS A 956 -34.91 21.17 -16.70
C LYS A 956 -34.17 21.71 -15.47
N GLU A 957 -33.90 20.85 -14.50
CA GLU A 957 -33.25 21.20 -13.24
C GLU A 957 -31.75 21.42 -13.44
N ILE A 958 -31.07 20.48 -14.09
CA ILE A 958 -29.61 20.49 -14.30
C ILE A 958 -29.07 21.83 -14.84
N PRO A 959 -29.65 22.44 -15.91
CA PRO A 959 -29.14 23.72 -16.44
C PRO A 959 -29.32 24.90 -15.48
N THR A 960 -30.22 24.80 -14.51
CA THR A 960 -30.42 25.81 -13.48
C THR A 960 -29.30 25.70 -12.45
N ILE A 961 -29.02 24.48 -11.99
CA ILE A 961 -27.96 24.25 -11.00
C ILE A 961 -26.58 24.57 -11.62
N GLN A 962 -26.32 24.16 -12.87
CA GLN A 962 -25.09 24.50 -13.60
C GLN A 962 -24.89 26.01 -13.72
N ARG A 963 -25.95 26.77 -13.99
CA ARG A 963 -25.88 28.23 -14.06
C ARG A 963 -25.52 28.85 -12.71
N THR A 964 -26.03 28.30 -11.62
CA THR A 964 -25.70 28.74 -10.27
C THR A 964 -24.25 28.43 -9.93
N VAL A 965 -23.79 27.21 -10.20
CA VAL A 965 -22.42 26.78 -9.90
C VAL A 965 -21.37 27.50 -10.75
N ARG A 966 -21.69 27.86 -12.00
CA ARG A 966 -20.83 28.72 -12.84
C ARG A 966 -20.57 30.10 -12.25
N LYS A 967 -21.47 30.65 -11.41
CA LYS A 967 -21.21 31.92 -10.71
C LYS A 967 -19.98 31.82 -9.82
N PHE A 968 -19.63 30.61 -9.38
CA PHE A 968 -18.48 30.33 -8.54
C PHE A 968 -17.23 29.92 -9.33
N GLY A 969 -17.25 29.95 -10.68
CA GLY A 969 -16.08 29.63 -11.52
C GLY A 969 -15.86 28.14 -11.79
N ILE A 970 -16.88 27.30 -11.57
CA ILE A 970 -16.91 25.88 -11.90
C ILE A 970 -17.71 25.72 -13.20
N TYR A 971 -17.11 25.17 -14.26
CA TYR A 971 -17.59 25.33 -15.64
C TYR A 971 -18.22 24.10 -16.27
#